data_AF-A0A1G1C8B9-F1
#
_entry.id   AF-A0A1G1C8B9-F1
#
_cell.length_a   1.000
_cell.length_b   1.000
_cell.length_c   1.000
_cell.angle_alpha   90.00
_cell.angle_beta   90.00
_cell.angle_gamma   90.00
#
_symmetry.space_group_name_H-M   'P 1'
#
loop_
_entity.id
_entity.type
_entity.pdbx_description
1 polymer ?
#
loop_
_entity_poly.entity_id
_entity_poly.type
_entity_poly.pdbx_seq_one_letter_code
_entity_poly.pdbx_strand_id
1 'polypeptide(L)'
;MTSVSQDQRSERPVVKDAVLLQAIAALRASRLPPGPDVLLLQAPQFLFESINIDSIRQRGYYAYPPTGLQWLATRLENRGLRVTIADINLLLLERLIQDPGYDHRNWLDLVRDEVARTEPAVAGVTCLSINSDLSSATHPLPAMLRAIRAARSCLLLAGGPTAMNDVSALLDGNTCDFVIDGEGEDRLDYLLGLWYGPEWYPAVAPPRNGIYFRAPDTGATVPSAGESAPVVLAGNLVKSFARIPVERYCRAGSLNPYSRMAGPDLPYAGFQLARGCRCNCQFCGVRTFMGAGTRVFPVADVLEEMDYLVRQRGVRHFEVLDDDFLARPEATAELLTGMVPLRRDFAITWSANNGLIAHSLTRELLALMRDSGCLGFKIGIESGNPDILRRMRKPGTRETFEQAAARLRDFPELFVGGNYIIGCFHEETFAQILDTFRFSCALGLDWSSFTVFQDNSRDLKAGGVKGKAFDFIPTKSSADRKLHDDPTLPLGLDLPSLDPHSVPGPELLKNIWLTFNLAGNYLLNPNLFRPGGAAKFTAWVEAIRPPYPTNPYMRLFAGYGRRFMGDTATAETHEAECRRLLANSSSWRHLFGRFGLDALVTPESGLWNATAASDQVVSLARRYAAALGVPVPRDRATRT
;
A
#
# COMPACT_ATOMS: atom_id res chain seq x y z
N MET A 1 36.40 -54.99 -10.17
CA MET A 1 36.38 -54.95 -8.69
C MET A 1 36.76 -53.53 -8.31
N THR A 2 35.90 -52.66 -7.77
CA THR A 2 34.74 -52.84 -6.91
C THR A 2 33.73 -51.72 -7.20
N SER A 3 32.47 -52.09 -7.36
CA SER A 3 31.30 -51.23 -7.36
C SER A 3 31.08 -50.60 -5.99
N VAL A 4 30.74 -49.31 -5.92
CA VAL A 4 30.09 -48.73 -4.74
C VAL A 4 28.78 -48.10 -5.20
N SER A 5 27.75 -48.44 -4.45
CA SER A 5 26.35 -48.52 -4.82
C SER A 5 25.61 -47.18 -4.79
N GLN A 6 24.53 -47.15 -5.58
CA GLN A 6 23.35 -46.34 -5.34
C GLN A 6 22.75 -46.60 -3.94
N ASP A 7 21.89 -45.67 -3.53
CA ASP A 7 20.92 -45.75 -2.43
C ASP A 7 21.45 -45.81 -1.01
N GLN A 8 21.59 -44.62 -0.41
CA GLN A 8 21.04 -44.33 0.93
C GLN A 8 20.58 -42.86 1.00
N ARG A 9 19.41 -42.55 0.42
CA ARG A 9 18.63 -41.42 0.95
C ARG A 9 18.17 -41.85 2.34
N SER A 10 18.84 -41.35 3.38
CA SER A 10 18.36 -41.51 4.75
C SER A 10 16.96 -40.88 4.83
N GLU A 11 15.93 -41.71 4.96
CA GLU A 11 14.61 -41.28 5.39
C GLU A 11 14.78 -40.63 6.77
N ARG A 12 14.88 -39.30 6.80
CA ARG A 12 14.72 -38.58 8.07
C ARG A 12 13.29 -38.87 8.54
N PRO A 13 13.09 -39.32 9.79
CA PRO A 13 11.75 -39.58 10.29
C PRO A 13 10.96 -38.27 10.19
N VAL A 14 9.84 -38.31 9.47
CA VAL A 14 8.86 -37.22 9.43
C VAL A 14 8.47 -36.97 10.89
N VAL A 15 8.89 -35.83 11.44
CA VAL A 15 8.47 -35.38 12.77
C VAL A 15 6.94 -35.25 12.71
N LYS A 16 6.22 -36.24 13.23
CA LYS A 16 4.78 -36.17 13.38
C LYS A 16 4.51 -35.15 14.48
N ASP A 17 3.96 -34.01 14.11
CA ASP A 17 3.46 -33.02 15.06
C ASP A 17 2.25 -33.59 15.79
N ALA A 18 2.51 -34.33 16.87
CA ALA A 18 1.49 -35.03 17.64
C ALA A 18 0.45 -34.08 18.23
N VAL A 19 0.88 -32.86 18.61
CA VAL A 19 0.00 -31.85 19.22
C VAL A 19 -0.96 -31.28 18.16
N LEU A 20 -0.46 -30.97 16.96
CA LEU A 20 -1.31 -30.54 15.84
C LEU A 20 -2.30 -31.64 15.42
N LEU A 21 -1.85 -32.89 15.35
CA LEU A 21 -2.72 -34.02 15.02
C LEU A 21 -3.85 -34.20 16.06
N GLN A 22 -3.55 -34.02 17.34
CA GLN A 22 -4.57 -34.03 18.39
C GLN A 22 -5.57 -32.88 18.23
N ALA A 23 -5.09 -31.67 17.91
CA ALA A 23 -5.96 -30.51 17.66
C ALA A 23 -6.89 -30.75 16.47
N ILE A 24 -6.36 -31.30 15.37
CA ILE A 24 -7.15 -31.67 14.18
C ILE A 24 -8.18 -32.75 14.54
N ALA A 25 -7.81 -33.77 15.31
CA ALA A 25 -8.73 -34.82 15.73
C ALA A 25 -9.88 -34.26 16.60
N ALA A 26 -9.57 -33.38 17.55
CA ALA A 26 -10.57 -32.72 18.39
C ALA A 26 -11.52 -31.83 17.58
N LEU A 27 -11.00 -31.11 16.58
CA LEU A 27 -11.81 -30.30 15.68
C LEU A 27 -12.68 -31.14 14.76
N ARG A 28 -12.18 -32.25 14.21
CA ARG A 28 -12.98 -33.18 13.38
C ARG A 28 -14.17 -33.76 14.13
N ALA A 29 -14.09 -33.89 15.46
CA ALA A 29 -15.22 -34.33 16.29
C ALA A 29 -16.32 -33.26 16.43
N SER A 30 -16.02 -31.98 16.19
CA SER A 30 -16.91 -30.83 16.47
C SER A 30 -17.15 -29.90 15.26
N ARG A 31 -16.59 -30.23 14.11
CA ARG A 31 -16.72 -29.54 12.82
C ARG A 31 -17.16 -30.56 11.77
N LEU A 32 -17.54 -30.09 10.58
CA LEU A 32 -17.86 -30.98 9.46
C LEU A 32 -16.59 -31.51 8.77
N PRO A 33 -16.39 -32.84 8.65
CA PRO A 33 -15.63 -33.42 7.54
C PRO A 33 -16.53 -34.33 6.65
N PRO A 34 -16.36 -34.37 5.31
CA PRO A 34 -15.83 -33.32 4.44
C PRO A 34 -16.67 -33.08 3.16
N GLY A 35 -16.63 -31.83 2.68
CA GLY A 35 -16.96 -31.43 1.31
C GLY A 35 -15.73 -30.84 0.61
N PRO A 36 -15.68 -30.81 -0.73
CA PRO A 36 -14.54 -30.31 -1.48
C PRO A 36 -14.45 -28.77 -1.51
N ASP A 37 -15.47 -28.05 -1.05
CA ASP A 37 -15.57 -26.61 -1.22
C ASP A 37 -14.73 -25.83 -0.20
N VAL A 38 -13.82 -25.00 -0.71
CA VAL A 38 -12.95 -24.10 0.06
C VAL A 38 -13.25 -22.67 -0.35
N LEU A 39 -13.58 -21.82 0.62
CA LEU A 39 -13.81 -20.38 0.41
C LEU A 39 -12.65 -19.56 0.98
N LEU A 40 -11.95 -18.82 0.14
CA LEU A 40 -10.91 -17.88 0.53
C LEU A 40 -11.43 -16.45 0.41
N LEU A 41 -11.42 -15.68 1.50
CA LEU A 41 -11.98 -14.33 1.57
C LEU A 41 -10.92 -13.28 1.83
N GLN A 42 -10.95 -12.20 1.05
CA GLN A 42 -10.21 -10.98 1.34
C GLN A 42 -11.11 -9.99 2.09
N ALA A 43 -10.67 -9.59 3.29
CA ALA A 43 -11.40 -8.62 4.11
C ALA A 43 -11.31 -7.19 3.53
N PRO A 44 -12.25 -6.28 3.88
CA PRO A 44 -12.13 -4.85 3.58
C PRO A 44 -10.79 -4.26 4.04
N GLN A 45 -10.20 -3.40 3.22
CA GLN A 45 -8.85 -2.86 3.39
C GLN A 45 -8.81 -1.41 3.91
N PHE A 46 -9.90 -0.94 4.53
CA PHE A 46 -10.01 0.43 5.03
C PHE A 46 -10.59 0.48 6.45
N LEU A 47 -10.33 1.60 7.13
CA LEU A 47 -10.91 1.89 8.44
C LEU A 47 -12.38 2.29 8.27
N PHE A 48 -13.27 1.56 8.93
CA PHE A 48 -14.70 1.83 8.87
C PHE A 48 -15.08 3.15 9.55
N GLU A 49 -14.32 3.55 10.57
CA GLU A 49 -14.52 4.81 11.30
C GLU A 49 -14.27 6.05 10.43
N SER A 50 -13.50 5.90 9.36
CA SER A 50 -13.12 7.00 8.47
C SER A 50 -13.45 6.77 7.00
N ILE A 51 -14.34 5.81 6.74
CA ILE A 51 -14.85 5.57 5.39
C ILE A 51 -15.49 6.85 4.83
N ASN A 52 -15.19 7.19 3.58
CA ASN A 52 -15.80 8.30 2.86
C ASN A 52 -16.54 7.77 1.63
N ILE A 53 -17.87 7.76 1.70
CA ILE A 53 -18.75 7.23 0.66
C ILE A 53 -18.64 8.04 -0.64
N ASP A 54 -18.48 9.35 -0.57
CA ASP A 54 -18.32 10.19 -1.76
C ASP A 54 -17.00 9.90 -2.47
N SER A 55 -15.93 9.66 -1.69
CA SER A 55 -14.64 9.19 -2.24
C SER A 55 -14.78 7.81 -2.88
N ILE A 56 -15.54 6.87 -2.30
CA ILE A 56 -15.81 5.55 -2.90
C ILE A 56 -16.55 5.71 -4.23
N ARG A 57 -17.59 6.55 -4.28
CA ARG A 57 -18.34 6.86 -5.51
C ARG A 57 -17.48 7.48 -6.61
N GLN A 58 -16.40 8.16 -6.22
CA GLN A 58 -15.38 8.70 -7.13
C GLN A 58 -14.21 7.73 -7.40
N ARG A 59 -14.33 6.45 -7.03
CA ARG A 59 -13.28 5.42 -7.17
C ARG A 59 -11.97 5.83 -6.48
N GLY A 60 -12.11 6.55 -5.37
CA GLY A 60 -11.05 7.11 -4.53
C GLY A 60 -10.37 6.07 -3.63
N TYR A 61 -10.97 4.89 -3.46
CA TYR A 61 -10.41 3.81 -2.63
C TYR A 61 -9.55 2.85 -3.44
N TYR A 62 -8.68 2.14 -2.73
CA TYR A 62 -7.86 1.13 -3.34
C TYR A 62 -8.62 -0.18 -3.52
N ALA A 63 -8.41 -0.83 -4.66
CA ALA A 63 -9.00 -2.10 -5.00
C ALA A 63 -7.94 -2.95 -5.71
N TYR A 64 -7.37 -3.91 -5.00
CA TYR A 64 -6.33 -4.81 -5.47
C TYR A 64 -6.89 -6.22 -5.71
N PRO A 65 -6.67 -6.83 -6.89
CA PRO A 65 -6.90 -8.26 -7.07
C PRO A 65 -6.17 -9.06 -5.98
N PRO A 66 -6.78 -10.08 -5.38
CA PRO A 66 -6.27 -10.75 -4.17
C PRO A 66 -5.13 -11.74 -4.50
N THR A 67 -3.98 -11.23 -4.96
CA THR A 67 -2.82 -12.02 -5.41
C THR A 67 -2.36 -13.06 -4.40
N GLY A 68 -2.35 -12.74 -3.10
CA GLY A 68 -2.01 -13.71 -2.04
C GLY A 68 -2.97 -14.91 -2.03
N LEU A 69 -4.28 -14.68 -2.12
CA LEU A 69 -5.27 -15.76 -2.18
C LEU A 69 -5.20 -16.54 -3.50
N GLN A 70 -4.83 -15.88 -4.60
CA GLN A 70 -4.61 -16.55 -5.89
C GLN A 70 -3.45 -17.55 -5.82
N TRP A 71 -2.36 -17.22 -5.11
CA TRP A 71 -1.26 -18.16 -4.86
C TRP A 71 -1.68 -19.33 -3.96
N LEU A 72 -2.46 -19.08 -2.91
CA LEU A 72 -3.04 -20.14 -2.08
C LEU A 72 -3.93 -21.08 -2.92
N ALA A 73 -4.80 -20.53 -3.77
CA ALA A 73 -5.64 -21.33 -4.66
C ALA A 73 -4.82 -22.15 -5.67
N THR A 74 -3.77 -21.56 -6.23
CA THR A 74 -2.84 -22.25 -7.15
C THR A 74 -2.13 -23.41 -6.44
N ARG A 75 -1.72 -23.23 -5.19
CA ARG A 75 -1.10 -24.29 -4.39
C ARG A 75 -2.04 -25.47 -4.12
N LEU A 76 -3.33 -25.20 -3.99
CA LEU A 76 -4.38 -26.20 -3.77
C LEU A 76 -4.92 -26.80 -5.08
N GLU A 77 -4.35 -26.46 -6.25
CA GLU A 77 -4.72 -27.11 -7.50
C GLU A 77 -4.41 -28.62 -7.47
N ASN A 78 -5.24 -29.41 -8.16
CA ASN A 78 -5.11 -30.87 -8.28
C ASN A 78 -5.24 -31.63 -6.95
N ARG A 79 -5.79 -30.99 -5.91
CA ARG A 79 -6.06 -31.60 -4.60
C ARG A 79 -7.47 -32.17 -4.44
N GLY A 80 -8.26 -32.18 -5.51
CA GLY A 80 -9.68 -32.54 -5.46
C GLY A 80 -10.54 -31.51 -4.71
N LEU A 81 -10.03 -30.30 -4.49
CA LEU A 81 -10.73 -29.20 -3.82
C LEU A 81 -11.28 -28.20 -4.84
N ARG A 82 -12.46 -27.65 -4.54
CA ARG A 82 -13.08 -26.55 -5.28
C ARG A 82 -12.85 -25.25 -4.53
N VAL A 83 -11.80 -24.54 -4.94
CA VAL A 83 -11.43 -23.27 -4.32
C VAL A 83 -12.17 -22.11 -4.97
N THR A 84 -12.87 -21.34 -4.16
CA THR A 84 -13.53 -20.07 -4.53
C THR A 84 -12.83 -18.92 -3.81
N ILE A 85 -12.54 -17.84 -4.54
CA ILE A 85 -12.00 -16.61 -3.96
C ILE A 85 -13.10 -15.55 -3.96
N ALA A 86 -13.37 -14.93 -2.81
CA ALA A 86 -14.31 -13.84 -2.65
C ALA A 86 -13.59 -12.59 -2.11
N ASP A 87 -13.62 -11.50 -2.88
CA ASP A 87 -13.04 -10.23 -2.47
C ASP A 87 -14.13 -9.32 -1.88
N ILE A 88 -14.29 -9.37 -0.56
CA ILE A 88 -15.32 -8.59 0.14
C ILE A 88 -15.03 -7.08 0.03
N ASN A 89 -13.77 -6.69 -0.12
CA ASN A 89 -13.41 -5.29 -0.38
C ASN A 89 -14.00 -4.81 -1.72
N LEU A 90 -13.80 -5.59 -2.80
CA LEU A 90 -14.37 -5.27 -4.12
C LEU A 90 -15.91 -5.23 -4.06
N LEU A 91 -16.54 -6.25 -3.50
CA LEU A 91 -18.00 -6.35 -3.43
C LEU A 91 -18.62 -5.18 -2.65
N LEU A 92 -17.99 -4.76 -1.55
CA LEU A 92 -18.44 -3.64 -0.75
C LEU A 92 -18.31 -2.31 -1.51
N LEU A 93 -17.18 -2.09 -2.19
CA LEU A 93 -16.98 -0.88 -3.01
C LEU A 93 -18.02 -0.80 -4.14
N GLU A 94 -18.24 -1.89 -4.88
CA GLU A 94 -19.25 -1.93 -5.94
C GLU A 94 -20.66 -1.70 -5.40
N ARG A 95 -21.02 -2.33 -4.27
CA ARG A 95 -22.32 -2.13 -3.64
C ARG A 95 -22.57 -0.66 -3.28
N LEU A 96 -21.59 0.01 -2.67
CA LEU A 96 -21.70 1.41 -2.28
C LEU A 96 -21.74 2.39 -3.46
N ILE A 97 -21.20 1.99 -4.62
CA ILE A 97 -21.29 2.74 -5.88
C ILE A 97 -22.67 2.56 -6.52
N GLN A 98 -23.17 1.33 -6.56
CA GLN A 98 -24.39 0.95 -7.30
C GLN A 98 -25.68 1.24 -6.54
N ASP A 99 -25.65 1.16 -5.20
CA ASP A 99 -26.80 1.36 -4.34
C ASP A 99 -26.53 2.52 -3.36
N PRO A 100 -26.99 3.76 -3.70
CA PRO A 100 -26.80 4.91 -2.83
C PRO A 100 -27.46 4.80 -1.46
N GLY A 101 -28.44 3.90 -1.29
CA GLY A 101 -29.15 3.65 -0.03
C GLY A 101 -28.51 2.57 0.84
N TYR A 102 -27.51 1.84 0.32
CA TYR A 102 -26.85 0.79 1.08
C TYR A 102 -26.04 1.36 2.26
N ASP A 103 -26.35 0.87 3.45
CA ASP A 103 -25.59 1.20 4.64
C ASP A 103 -24.34 0.32 4.75
N HIS A 104 -23.17 0.93 4.60
CA HIS A 104 -21.87 0.26 4.73
C HIS A 104 -21.69 -0.54 6.04
N ARG A 105 -22.45 -0.24 7.10
CA ARG A 105 -22.45 -1.01 8.36
C ARG A 105 -22.97 -2.43 8.19
N ASN A 106 -23.72 -2.69 7.12
CA ASN A 106 -24.29 -3.99 6.79
C ASN A 106 -23.36 -4.86 5.94
N TRP A 107 -22.09 -4.49 5.75
CA TRP A 107 -21.16 -5.21 4.87
C TRP A 107 -20.99 -6.71 5.19
N LEU A 108 -21.27 -7.14 6.42
CA LEU A 108 -21.28 -8.55 6.80
C LEU A 108 -22.36 -9.38 6.09
N ASP A 109 -23.39 -8.74 5.50
CA ASP A 109 -24.33 -9.41 4.60
C ASP A 109 -23.61 -10.02 3.40
N LEU A 110 -22.64 -9.30 2.83
CA LEU A 110 -21.84 -9.80 1.69
C LEU A 110 -21.04 -11.06 2.06
N VAL A 111 -20.57 -11.12 3.31
CA VAL A 111 -19.88 -12.31 3.84
C VAL A 111 -20.85 -13.47 3.96
N ARG A 112 -22.04 -13.23 4.54
CA ARG A 112 -23.08 -14.25 4.71
C ARG A 112 -23.55 -14.79 3.36
N ASP A 113 -23.74 -13.93 2.38
CA ASP A 113 -24.14 -14.31 1.02
C ASP A 113 -23.10 -15.25 0.39
N GLU A 114 -21.82 -14.93 0.51
CA GLU A 114 -20.74 -15.78 -0.03
C GLU A 114 -20.63 -17.13 0.69
N VAL A 115 -20.82 -17.15 2.01
CA VAL A 115 -20.85 -18.40 2.80
C VAL A 115 -22.06 -19.25 2.44
N ALA A 116 -23.23 -18.65 2.27
CA ALA A 116 -24.45 -19.35 1.89
C ALA A 116 -24.36 -19.89 0.46
N ARG A 117 -23.78 -19.12 -0.47
CA ARG A 117 -23.60 -19.51 -1.87
C ARG A 117 -22.61 -20.66 -2.06
N THR A 118 -21.54 -20.69 -1.28
CA THR A 118 -20.44 -21.65 -1.47
C THR A 118 -20.53 -22.85 -0.54
N GLU A 119 -21.27 -22.73 0.56
CA GLU A 119 -21.41 -23.79 1.54
C GLU A 119 -20.07 -24.44 1.94
N PRO A 120 -19.06 -23.63 2.35
CA PRO A 120 -17.69 -24.10 2.46
C PRO A 120 -17.52 -25.15 3.55
N ALA A 121 -16.71 -26.18 3.28
CA ALA A 121 -16.18 -27.07 4.31
C ALA A 121 -14.98 -26.43 5.03
N VAL A 122 -14.24 -25.59 4.30
CA VAL A 122 -13.11 -24.80 4.81
C VAL A 122 -13.29 -23.35 4.38
N ALA A 123 -13.13 -22.41 5.31
CA ALA A 123 -13.09 -20.98 5.02
C ALA A 123 -11.77 -20.37 5.52
N GLY A 124 -11.09 -19.61 4.67
CA GLY A 124 -9.86 -18.90 5.02
C GLY A 124 -10.00 -17.41 4.81
N VAL A 125 -9.58 -16.60 5.79
CA VAL A 125 -9.68 -15.14 5.72
C VAL A 125 -8.29 -14.51 5.73
N THR A 126 -8.03 -13.62 4.77
CA THR A 126 -6.87 -12.71 4.81
C THR A 126 -7.29 -11.28 5.06
N CYS A 127 -6.45 -10.53 5.77
CA CYS A 127 -6.65 -9.10 6.00
C CYS A 127 -5.31 -8.36 5.93
N LEU A 128 -5.31 -7.27 5.17
CA LEU A 128 -4.30 -6.22 5.20
C LEU A 128 -5.01 -4.94 5.63
N SER A 129 -4.86 -4.58 6.89
CA SER A 129 -5.47 -3.42 7.52
C SER A 129 -4.40 -2.60 8.22
N ILE A 130 -4.54 -1.28 8.14
CA ILE A 130 -3.74 -0.35 8.94
C ILE A 130 -4.09 -0.41 10.42
N ASN A 131 -5.33 -0.80 10.78
CA ASN A 131 -5.66 -1.02 12.19
C ASN A 131 -4.97 -2.29 12.69
N SER A 132 -4.10 -2.13 13.70
CA SER A 132 -3.43 -3.24 14.37
C SER A 132 -4.20 -3.79 15.57
N ASP A 133 -5.19 -3.05 16.07
CA ASP A 133 -6.01 -3.44 17.22
C ASP A 133 -7.16 -4.36 16.81
N LEU A 134 -6.90 -5.67 16.94
CA LEU A 134 -7.90 -6.72 16.70
C LEU A 134 -9.01 -6.77 17.76
N SER A 135 -8.88 -6.04 18.88
CA SER A 135 -9.95 -5.98 19.89
C SER A 135 -11.08 -5.02 19.51
N SER A 136 -10.83 -4.10 18.56
CA SER A 136 -11.84 -3.14 18.11
C SER A 136 -13.07 -3.84 17.53
N ALA A 137 -14.26 -3.44 17.98
CA ALA A 137 -15.53 -4.01 17.54
C ALA A 137 -15.78 -3.84 16.03
N THR A 138 -15.16 -2.84 15.42
CA THR A 138 -15.25 -2.47 14.00
C THR A 138 -14.18 -3.13 13.14
N HIS A 139 -13.24 -3.90 13.72
CA HIS A 139 -12.13 -4.46 12.96
C HIS A 139 -12.64 -5.51 11.95
N PRO A 140 -12.30 -5.40 10.65
CA PRO A 140 -12.83 -6.28 9.60
C PRO A 140 -12.52 -7.75 9.82
N LEU A 141 -11.28 -8.10 10.20
CA LEU A 141 -10.86 -9.49 10.36
C LEU A 141 -11.66 -10.28 11.42
N PRO A 142 -11.68 -9.90 12.73
CA PRO A 142 -12.48 -10.62 13.72
C PRO A 142 -13.99 -10.58 13.42
N ALA A 143 -14.51 -9.46 12.91
CA ALA A 143 -15.93 -9.35 12.55
C ALA A 143 -16.33 -10.36 11.46
N MET A 144 -15.50 -10.49 10.41
CA MET A 144 -15.75 -11.44 9.33
C MET A 144 -15.65 -12.88 9.80
N LEU A 145 -14.61 -13.22 10.59
CA LEU A 145 -14.44 -14.56 11.16
C LEU A 145 -15.63 -14.97 12.03
N ARG A 146 -16.10 -14.09 12.92
CA ARG A 146 -17.30 -14.34 13.75
C ARG A 146 -18.56 -14.52 12.91
N ALA A 147 -18.74 -13.72 11.85
CA ALA A 147 -19.88 -13.85 10.95
C ALA A 147 -19.89 -15.20 10.22
N ILE A 148 -18.74 -15.65 9.71
CA ILE A 148 -18.61 -16.97 9.07
C ILE A 148 -18.90 -18.08 10.07
N ARG A 149 -18.32 -18.01 11.29
CA ARG A 149 -18.54 -18.99 12.35
C ARG A 149 -20.01 -19.12 12.74
N ALA A 150 -20.73 -18.00 12.82
CA ALA A 150 -22.15 -17.98 13.14
C ALA A 150 -23.01 -18.52 11.99
N ALA A 151 -22.59 -18.33 10.74
CA ALA A 151 -23.32 -18.76 9.55
C ALA A 151 -23.13 -20.23 9.21
N ARG A 152 -21.93 -20.81 9.45
CA ARG A 152 -21.64 -22.19 9.06
C ARG A 152 -20.59 -22.86 9.94
N SER A 153 -20.85 -24.11 10.32
CA SER A 153 -19.84 -25.00 10.92
C SER A 153 -18.86 -25.46 9.84
N CYS A 154 -17.69 -24.83 9.78
CA CYS A 154 -16.61 -25.16 8.86
C CYS A 154 -15.25 -25.04 9.59
N LEU A 155 -14.20 -25.60 8.97
CA LEU A 155 -12.84 -25.31 9.39
C LEU A 155 -12.51 -23.86 9.02
N LEU A 156 -12.25 -23.00 10.01
CA LEU A 156 -12.05 -21.57 9.81
C LEU A 156 -10.61 -21.16 10.08
N LEU A 157 -9.98 -20.54 9.10
CA LEU A 157 -8.57 -20.16 9.09
C LEU A 157 -8.43 -18.64 8.98
N ALA A 158 -7.42 -18.07 9.64
CA ALA A 158 -7.01 -16.68 9.45
C ALA A 158 -5.56 -16.60 8.99
N GLY A 159 -5.22 -15.58 8.21
CA GLY A 159 -3.84 -15.33 7.77
C GLY A 159 -3.64 -13.92 7.23
N GLY A 160 -2.46 -13.68 6.68
CA GLY A 160 -2.03 -12.35 6.23
C GLY A 160 -1.48 -11.49 7.36
N PRO A 161 -0.86 -10.33 7.03
CA PRO A 161 -0.08 -9.56 7.99
C PRO A 161 -0.86 -9.13 9.24
N THR A 162 -2.12 -8.75 9.09
CA THR A 162 -2.96 -8.27 10.20
C THR A 162 -3.33 -9.38 11.18
N ALA A 163 -3.47 -10.63 10.73
CA ALA A 163 -3.78 -11.75 11.62
C ALA A 163 -2.65 -12.03 12.63
N MET A 164 -1.42 -11.66 12.28
CA MET A 164 -0.23 -11.85 13.11
C MET A 164 -0.02 -10.76 14.18
N ASN A 165 -0.90 -9.75 14.23
CA ASN A 165 -0.81 -8.69 15.24
C ASN A 165 -1.18 -9.18 16.64
N ASP A 166 -2.17 -10.10 16.75
CA ASP A 166 -2.57 -10.70 18.03
C ASP A 166 -3.18 -12.10 17.80
N VAL A 167 -2.30 -13.09 17.60
CA VAL A 167 -2.67 -14.49 17.32
C VAL A 167 -3.48 -15.09 18.48
N SER A 168 -3.05 -14.82 19.73
CA SER A 168 -3.72 -15.32 20.92
C SER A 168 -5.14 -14.77 21.01
N ALA A 169 -5.37 -13.47 20.75
CA ALA A 169 -6.73 -12.92 20.77
C ALA A 169 -7.69 -13.62 19.79
N LEU A 170 -7.21 -14.01 18.60
CA LEU A 170 -8.03 -14.73 17.61
C LEU A 170 -8.36 -16.17 18.05
N LEU A 171 -7.37 -16.88 18.60
CA LEU A 171 -7.52 -18.29 18.99
C LEU A 171 -8.20 -18.47 20.35
N ASP A 172 -7.84 -17.68 21.35
CA ASP A 172 -8.41 -17.72 22.71
C ASP A 172 -9.89 -17.33 22.67
N GLY A 173 -10.23 -16.33 21.85
CA GLY A 173 -11.61 -15.94 21.58
C GLY A 173 -12.41 -16.92 20.71
N ASN A 174 -11.83 -18.08 20.34
CA ASN A 174 -12.43 -19.09 19.46
C ASN A 174 -12.98 -18.49 18.14
N THR A 175 -12.33 -17.42 17.66
CA THR A 175 -12.77 -16.67 16.48
C THR A 175 -12.41 -17.41 15.20
N CYS A 176 -11.28 -18.12 15.18
CA CYS A 176 -10.87 -19.07 14.15
C CYS A 176 -10.28 -20.34 14.77
N ASP A 177 -10.10 -21.39 13.99
CA ASP A 177 -9.51 -22.65 14.45
C ASP A 177 -7.97 -22.64 14.30
N PHE A 178 -7.45 -21.97 13.27
CA PHE A 178 -6.01 -21.85 13.01
C PHE A 178 -5.63 -20.45 12.50
N VAL A 179 -4.42 -20.00 12.81
CA VAL A 179 -3.80 -18.79 12.24
C VAL A 179 -2.51 -19.17 11.50
N ILE A 180 -2.35 -18.72 10.25
CA ILE A 180 -1.19 -19.05 9.39
C ILE A 180 -0.26 -17.84 9.29
N ASP A 181 1.00 -18.03 9.68
CA ASP A 181 2.06 -17.01 9.64
C ASP A 181 2.82 -17.00 8.30
N GLY A 182 3.27 -15.81 7.92
CA GLY A 182 4.08 -15.54 6.73
C GLY A 182 3.44 -16.03 5.43
N GLU A 183 4.26 -16.63 4.56
CA GLU A 183 3.81 -17.25 3.31
C GLU A 183 2.95 -18.49 3.60
N GLY A 184 1.68 -18.46 3.20
CA GLY A 184 0.69 -19.44 3.63
C GLY A 184 0.60 -20.70 2.76
N GLU A 185 1.22 -20.72 1.57
CA GLU A 185 1.01 -21.74 0.54
C GLU A 185 1.32 -23.16 1.07
N ASP A 186 2.55 -23.40 1.52
CA ASP A 186 2.96 -24.72 2.02
C ASP A 186 2.32 -25.08 3.36
N ARG A 187 2.04 -24.08 4.19
CA ARG A 187 1.41 -24.26 5.51
C ARG A 187 -0.05 -24.69 5.35
N LEU A 188 -0.77 -24.06 4.43
CA LEU A 188 -2.14 -24.40 4.11
C LEU A 188 -2.22 -25.79 3.48
N ASP A 189 -1.32 -26.11 2.54
CA ASP A 189 -1.25 -27.44 1.93
C ASP A 189 -0.98 -28.54 2.97
N TYR A 190 -0.04 -28.30 3.89
CA TYR A 190 0.25 -29.23 4.99
C TYR A 190 -0.96 -29.41 5.91
N LEU A 191 -1.58 -28.31 6.37
CA LEU A 191 -2.74 -28.35 7.25
C LEU A 191 -3.92 -29.09 6.61
N LEU A 192 -4.23 -28.80 5.34
CA LEU A 192 -5.34 -29.45 4.64
C LEU A 192 -5.07 -30.92 4.35
N GLY A 193 -3.82 -31.30 4.05
CA GLY A 193 -3.47 -32.72 3.93
C GLY A 193 -3.70 -33.50 5.22
N LEU A 194 -3.38 -32.90 6.38
CA LEU A 194 -3.72 -33.51 7.68
C LEU A 194 -5.24 -33.51 7.94
N TRP A 195 -5.94 -32.44 7.55
CA TRP A 195 -7.38 -32.26 7.76
C TRP A 195 -8.26 -33.20 6.92
N TYR A 196 -7.87 -33.51 5.69
CA TYR A 196 -8.61 -34.43 4.80
C TYR A 196 -8.08 -35.87 4.90
N GLY A 197 -6.81 -36.06 5.26
CA GLY A 197 -6.19 -37.37 5.36
C GLY A 197 -5.76 -37.94 4.00
N PRO A 198 -4.95 -39.01 4.01
CA PRO A 198 -4.27 -39.51 2.81
C PRO A 198 -5.20 -40.12 1.76
N GLU A 199 -6.40 -40.56 2.14
CA GLU A 199 -7.38 -41.15 1.20
C GLU A 199 -7.94 -40.12 0.22
N TRP A 200 -8.16 -38.88 0.68
CA TRP A 200 -8.60 -37.77 -0.16
C TRP A 200 -7.39 -36.95 -0.65
N TYR A 201 -6.41 -36.73 0.21
CA TYR A 201 -5.28 -35.83 -0.01
C TYR A 201 -3.95 -36.61 -0.02
N PRO A 202 -3.65 -37.38 -1.09
CA PRO A 202 -2.57 -38.37 -1.07
C PRO A 202 -1.16 -37.78 -1.04
N ALA A 203 -0.98 -36.54 -1.48
CA ALA A 203 0.31 -35.85 -1.47
C ALA A 203 0.22 -34.61 -0.58
N VAL A 204 0.94 -34.59 0.54
CA VAL A 204 0.97 -33.45 1.46
C VAL A 204 2.33 -32.78 1.47
N ALA A 205 2.38 -31.46 1.62
CA ALA A 205 3.61 -30.74 1.92
C ALA A 205 4.32 -31.31 3.17
N PRO A 206 5.65 -31.19 3.26
CA PRO A 206 6.38 -31.62 4.46
C PRO A 206 5.95 -30.80 5.68
N PRO A 207 6.18 -31.29 6.92
CA PRO A 207 5.83 -30.55 8.14
C PRO A 207 6.35 -29.11 8.13
N ARG A 208 5.43 -28.16 8.31
CA ARG A 208 5.72 -26.73 8.33
C ARG A 208 5.43 -26.14 9.71
N ASN A 209 6.35 -25.33 10.20
CA ASN A 209 6.12 -24.44 11.36
C ASN A 209 5.36 -23.18 10.91
N GLY A 210 4.62 -22.54 11.81
CA GLY A 210 3.91 -21.29 11.59
C GLY A 210 2.41 -21.46 11.38
N ILE A 211 1.85 -22.63 11.72
CA ILE A 211 0.41 -22.83 11.87
C ILE A 211 0.13 -22.76 13.37
N TYR A 212 -0.51 -21.68 13.82
CA TYR A 212 -0.85 -21.47 15.22
C TYR A 212 -2.24 -22.01 15.54
N PHE A 213 -2.36 -22.67 16.69
CA PHE A 213 -3.59 -23.28 17.18
C PHE A 213 -3.58 -23.39 18.70
N ARG A 214 -4.74 -23.70 19.29
CA ARG A 214 -4.81 -24.04 20.72
C ARG A 214 -4.51 -25.51 20.93
N ALA A 215 -3.49 -25.80 21.73
CA ALA A 215 -3.18 -27.16 22.15
C ALA A 215 -4.35 -27.75 22.98
N PRO A 216 -4.89 -28.93 22.64
CA PRO A 216 -6.08 -29.47 23.30
C PRO A 216 -5.89 -29.78 24.78
N ASP A 217 -4.67 -30.09 25.20
CA ASP A 217 -4.29 -30.51 26.56
C ASP A 217 -4.09 -29.33 27.51
N THR A 218 -3.45 -28.26 27.03
CA THR A 218 -3.07 -27.10 27.84
C THR A 218 -3.93 -25.87 27.58
N GLY A 219 -4.66 -25.83 26.45
CA GLY A 219 -5.36 -24.64 25.97
C GLY A 219 -4.44 -23.52 25.46
N ALA A 220 -3.12 -23.70 25.51
CA ALA A 220 -2.15 -22.69 25.13
C ALA A 220 -2.11 -22.51 23.60
N THR A 221 -1.92 -21.26 23.15
CA THR A 221 -1.62 -20.96 21.76
C THR A 221 -0.19 -21.40 21.43
N VAL A 222 -0.04 -22.36 20.52
CA VAL A 222 1.26 -22.93 20.11
C VAL A 222 1.38 -22.97 18.58
N PRO A 223 2.60 -22.83 18.03
CA PRO A 223 2.86 -23.09 16.61
C PRO A 223 3.03 -24.58 16.34
N SER A 224 2.77 -24.99 15.10
CA SER A 224 3.09 -26.32 14.60
C SER A 224 4.61 -26.58 14.57
N ALA A 225 5.00 -27.83 14.77
CA ALA A 225 6.35 -28.32 14.56
C ALA A 225 6.63 -28.52 13.06
N GLY A 226 7.87 -28.23 12.65
CA GLY A 226 8.31 -28.39 11.27
C GLY A 226 9.39 -27.40 10.88
N GLU A 227 9.74 -27.39 9.60
CA GLU A 227 10.72 -26.45 9.06
C GLU A 227 10.07 -25.09 8.80
N SER A 228 10.77 -24.02 9.17
CA SER A 228 10.43 -22.63 8.79
C SER A 228 11.11 -22.26 7.48
N ALA A 229 10.79 -23.00 6.40
CA ALA A 229 11.34 -22.70 5.08
C ALA A 229 10.47 -21.67 4.34
N PRO A 230 11.08 -20.74 3.60
CA PRO A 230 10.34 -19.89 2.66
C PRO A 230 9.76 -20.71 1.51
N VAL A 231 8.68 -20.20 0.90
CA VAL A 231 8.06 -20.86 -0.25
C VAL A 231 9.00 -20.84 -1.46
N VAL A 232 9.07 -21.95 -2.21
CA VAL A 232 9.78 -21.95 -3.49
C VAL A 232 8.92 -21.23 -4.52
N LEU A 233 9.46 -20.16 -5.11
CA LEU A 233 8.74 -19.35 -6.09
C LEU A 233 8.84 -20.01 -7.47
N ALA A 234 7.70 -20.50 -7.97
CA ALA A 234 7.59 -21.13 -9.28
C ALA A 234 6.15 -21.10 -9.78
N GLY A 235 5.97 -21.09 -11.11
CA GLY A 235 4.66 -21.04 -11.76
C GLY A 235 4.13 -19.62 -11.89
N ASN A 236 2.91 -19.51 -12.41
CA ASN A 236 2.22 -18.26 -12.70
C ASN A 236 0.76 -18.32 -12.21
N LEU A 237 0.05 -17.18 -12.24
CA LEU A 237 -1.35 -17.09 -11.85
C LEU A 237 -2.34 -17.11 -13.02
N VAL A 238 -1.95 -17.50 -14.24
CA VAL A 238 -2.82 -17.44 -15.44
C VAL A 238 -4.16 -18.14 -15.21
N LYS A 239 -4.14 -19.36 -14.66
CA LYS A 239 -5.36 -20.12 -14.34
C LYS A 239 -6.25 -19.43 -13.31
N SER A 240 -5.64 -18.79 -12.31
CA SER A 240 -6.35 -18.08 -11.26
C SER A 240 -6.99 -16.78 -11.80
N PHE A 241 -6.24 -16.01 -12.59
CA PHE A 241 -6.73 -14.81 -13.27
C PHE A 241 -7.83 -15.10 -14.32
N ALA A 242 -7.95 -16.33 -14.82
CA ALA A 242 -9.13 -16.73 -15.60
C ALA A 242 -10.43 -16.66 -14.79
N ARG A 243 -10.35 -16.83 -13.47
CA ARG A 243 -11.49 -16.83 -12.54
C ARG A 243 -11.68 -15.51 -11.81
N ILE A 244 -10.63 -14.68 -11.70
CA ILE A 244 -10.71 -13.36 -11.09
C ILE A 244 -11.13 -12.31 -12.15
N PRO A 245 -12.24 -11.58 -11.93
CA PRO A 245 -12.71 -10.58 -12.89
C PRO A 245 -11.93 -9.26 -12.75
N VAL A 246 -10.66 -9.27 -13.16
CA VAL A 246 -9.72 -8.15 -13.00
C VAL A 246 -10.24 -6.84 -13.60
N GLU A 247 -11.02 -6.91 -14.68
CA GLU A 247 -11.65 -5.78 -15.35
C GLU A 247 -12.72 -5.03 -14.51
N ARG A 248 -13.20 -5.63 -13.41
CA ARG A 248 -14.14 -4.96 -12.49
C ARG A 248 -13.43 -3.98 -11.55
N TYR A 249 -12.16 -4.22 -11.23
CA TYR A 249 -11.45 -3.47 -10.19
C TYR A 249 -11.33 -1.98 -10.52
N CYS A 250 -11.03 -1.61 -11.77
CA CYS A 250 -10.95 -0.20 -12.20
C CYS A 250 -12.30 0.54 -12.17
N ARG A 251 -13.43 -0.19 -12.10
CA ARG A 251 -14.77 0.40 -11.95
C ARG A 251 -15.13 0.69 -10.50
N ALA A 252 -14.48 0.01 -9.56
CA ALA A 252 -14.72 0.13 -8.13
C ALA A 252 -13.67 0.98 -7.40
N GLY A 253 -12.44 1.04 -7.92
CA GLY A 253 -11.34 1.73 -7.27
C GLY A 253 -10.13 1.94 -8.17
N SER A 254 -8.95 1.94 -7.55
CA SER A 254 -7.65 2.09 -8.22
C SER A 254 -6.58 1.26 -7.48
N LEU A 255 -5.41 1.03 -8.07
CA LEU A 255 -4.26 0.52 -7.30
C LEU A 255 -3.67 1.65 -6.47
N ASN A 256 -3.38 2.76 -7.13
CA ASN A 256 -2.71 3.92 -6.58
C ASN A 256 -2.91 5.12 -7.53
N PRO A 257 -2.36 6.32 -7.24
CA PRO A 257 -2.46 7.45 -8.15
C PRO A 257 -1.90 7.19 -9.56
N TYR A 258 -0.84 6.40 -9.72
CA TYR A 258 -0.29 6.08 -11.05
C TYR A 258 -1.29 5.32 -11.93
N SER A 259 -2.08 4.40 -11.37
CA SER A 259 -3.14 3.73 -12.12
C SER A 259 -4.23 4.69 -12.62
N ARG A 260 -4.52 5.76 -11.87
CA ARG A 260 -5.44 6.81 -12.33
C ARG A 260 -4.81 7.72 -13.39
N MET A 261 -3.51 7.99 -13.29
CA MET A 261 -2.76 8.71 -14.33
C MET A 261 -2.68 7.91 -15.64
N ALA A 262 -2.53 6.59 -15.56
CA ALA A 262 -2.55 5.72 -16.72
C ALA A 262 -3.91 5.80 -17.45
N GLY A 263 -4.99 5.80 -16.66
CA GLY A 263 -6.35 6.04 -17.12
C GLY A 263 -7.34 5.41 -16.14
N PRO A 264 -8.32 6.16 -15.61
CA PRO A 264 -9.19 5.69 -14.53
C PRO A 264 -10.12 4.54 -14.93
N ASP A 265 -10.35 4.32 -16.22
CA ASP A 265 -11.18 3.23 -16.75
C ASP A 265 -10.35 2.07 -17.33
N LEU A 266 -9.01 2.18 -17.35
CA LEU A 266 -8.15 1.13 -17.87
C LEU A 266 -8.04 -0.03 -16.87
N PRO A 267 -8.29 -1.28 -17.30
CA PRO A 267 -8.05 -2.44 -16.44
C PRO A 267 -6.59 -2.50 -16.00
N TYR A 268 -6.37 -2.84 -14.74
CA TYR A 268 -5.06 -2.89 -14.11
C TYR A 268 -4.86 -4.21 -13.36
N ALA A 269 -3.61 -4.59 -13.11
CA ALA A 269 -3.26 -5.71 -12.25
C ALA A 269 -1.96 -5.43 -11.49
N GLY A 270 -1.67 -6.22 -10.46
CA GLY A 270 -0.32 -6.26 -9.89
C GLY A 270 0.50 -7.39 -10.53
N PHE A 271 1.82 -7.26 -10.54
CA PHE A 271 2.74 -8.37 -10.82
C PHE A 271 3.77 -8.48 -9.69
N GLN A 272 4.32 -9.67 -9.51
CA GLN A 272 5.32 -9.94 -8.48
C GLN A 272 6.50 -10.69 -9.10
N LEU A 273 7.66 -10.05 -9.17
CA LEU A 273 8.91 -10.69 -9.61
C LEU A 273 9.62 -11.35 -8.42
N ALA A 274 9.53 -10.75 -7.24
CA ALA A 274 10.27 -11.17 -6.06
C ALA A 274 9.46 -11.14 -4.77
N ARG A 275 9.86 -11.98 -3.81
CA ARG A 275 9.41 -11.92 -2.41
C ARG A 275 10.58 -11.75 -1.46
N GLY A 276 10.33 -10.99 -0.39
CA GLY A 276 11.34 -10.62 0.61
C GLY A 276 12.08 -9.33 0.27
N CYS A 277 12.92 -8.88 1.19
CA CYS A 277 13.68 -7.63 1.07
C CYS A 277 15.13 -7.80 1.53
N ARG A 278 16.08 -7.19 0.81
CA ARG A 278 17.50 -7.21 1.21
C ARG A 278 17.77 -6.32 2.43
N CYS A 279 16.94 -5.33 2.71
CA CYS A 279 17.09 -4.38 3.82
C CYS A 279 16.62 -4.94 5.16
N ASN A 280 17.11 -4.38 6.27
CA ASN A 280 16.69 -4.71 7.65
C ASN A 280 16.31 -3.44 8.44
N CYS A 281 15.47 -2.61 7.82
CA CYS A 281 15.06 -1.32 8.39
C CYS A 281 14.37 -1.53 9.75
N GLN A 282 14.69 -0.72 10.75
CA GLN A 282 14.13 -0.86 12.10
C GLN A 282 12.62 -0.66 12.14
N PHE A 283 12.09 0.21 11.28
CA PHE A 283 10.68 0.56 11.21
C PHE A 283 9.82 -0.41 10.37
N CYS A 284 10.41 -1.39 9.69
CA CYS A 284 9.71 -2.18 8.68
C CYS A 284 9.39 -3.61 9.15
N GLY A 285 8.14 -4.06 8.92
CA GLY A 285 7.68 -5.41 9.26
C GLY A 285 7.91 -6.48 8.19
N VAL A 286 8.36 -6.13 6.97
CA VAL A 286 8.47 -7.06 5.83
C VAL A 286 9.27 -8.32 6.15
N ARG A 287 10.44 -8.18 6.78
CA ARG A 287 11.27 -9.34 7.14
C ARG A 287 10.58 -10.30 8.12
N THR A 288 9.63 -9.82 8.90
CA THR A 288 8.89 -10.65 9.86
C THR A 288 7.96 -11.64 9.15
N PHE A 289 7.36 -11.27 8.02
CA PHE A 289 6.38 -12.13 7.33
C PHE A 289 6.84 -12.66 5.95
N MET A 290 7.78 -12.00 5.25
CA MET A 290 8.35 -12.48 3.98
C MET A 290 9.73 -13.15 4.12
N GLY A 291 10.33 -13.09 5.31
CA GLY A 291 11.68 -13.58 5.58
C GLY A 291 12.79 -12.63 5.13
N ALA A 292 14.05 -13.03 5.37
CA ALA A 292 15.23 -12.25 5.02
C ALA A 292 15.74 -12.57 3.62
N GLY A 293 16.32 -11.56 2.95
CA GLY A 293 16.83 -11.71 1.59
C GLY A 293 15.72 -11.64 0.55
N THR A 294 16.06 -11.92 -0.70
CA THR A 294 15.10 -11.91 -1.81
C THR A 294 15.12 -13.24 -2.56
N ARG A 295 13.95 -13.64 -3.05
CA ARG A 295 13.74 -14.78 -3.95
C ARG A 295 12.97 -14.27 -5.16
N VAL A 296 13.26 -14.80 -6.33
CA VAL A 296 12.60 -14.38 -7.59
C VAL A 296 11.81 -15.53 -8.17
N PHE A 297 10.66 -15.21 -8.76
CA PHE A 297 10.00 -16.08 -9.71
C PHE A 297 10.83 -16.18 -11.00
N PRO A 298 10.74 -17.28 -11.76
CA PRO A 298 11.25 -17.30 -13.13
C PRO A 298 10.63 -16.15 -13.94
N VAL A 299 11.47 -15.37 -14.62
CA VAL A 299 11.00 -14.19 -15.39
C VAL A 299 10.00 -14.59 -16.47
N ALA A 300 10.19 -15.76 -17.09
CA ALA A 300 9.26 -16.32 -18.07
C ALA A 300 7.84 -16.52 -17.50
N ASP A 301 7.71 -16.98 -16.26
CA ASP A 301 6.41 -17.18 -15.61
C ASP A 301 5.68 -15.83 -15.41
N VAL A 302 6.42 -14.80 -14.99
CA VAL A 302 5.88 -13.45 -14.82
C VAL A 302 5.47 -12.85 -16.17
N LEU A 303 6.28 -13.00 -17.21
CA LEU A 303 5.96 -12.52 -18.55
C LEU A 303 4.75 -13.23 -19.16
N GLU A 304 4.60 -14.53 -18.93
CA GLU A 304 3.42 -15.30 -19.35
C GLU A 304 2.15 -14.79 -18.69
N GLU A 305 2.19 -14.52 -17.38
CA GLU A 305 1.08 -13.93 -16.64
C GLU A 305 0.71 -12.54 -17.21
N MET A 306 1.70 -11.69 -17.45
CA MET A 306 1.50 -10.36 -18.03
C MET A 306 0.92 -10.44 -19.44
N ASP A 307 1.43 -11.31 -20.32
CA ASP A 307 0.94 -11.49 -21.67
C ASP A 307 -0.54 -11.93 -21.68
N TYR A 308 -0.90 -12.90 -20.82
CA TYR A 308 -2.29 -13.32 -20.63
C TYR A 308 -3.18 -12.15 -20.18
N LEU A 309 -2.78 -11.39 -19.16
CA LEU A 309 -3.53 -10.26 -18.65
C LEU A 309 -3.72 -9.16 -19.71
N VAL A 310 -2.70 -8.89 -20.52
CA VAL A 310 -2.75 -7.87 -21.58
C VAL A 310 -3.65 -8.29 -22.72
N ARG A 311 -3.48 -9.52 -23.24
CA ARG A 311 -4.15 -10.00 -24.45
C ARG A 311 -5.56 -10.50 -24.19
N GLN A 312 -5.76 -11.22 -23.08
CA GLN A 312 -7.03 -11.90 -22.79
C GLN A 312 -7.92 -11.10 -21.84
N ARG A 313 -7.32 -10.29 -20.95
CA ARG A 313 -8.07 -9.52 -19.93
C ARG A 313 -8.08 -8.01 -20.16
N GLY A 314 -7.36 -7.52 -21.17
CA GLY A 314 -7.33 -6.11 -21.53
C GLY A 314 -6.59 -5.22 -20.52
N VAL A 315 -5.73 -5.78 -19.67
CA VAL A 315 -4.92 -5.01 -18.72
C VAL A 315 -3.97 -4.07 -19.46
N ARG A 316 -3.90 -2.81 -19.00
CA ARG A 316 -3.05 -1.76 -19.58
C ARG A 316 -2.17 -1.06 -18.55
N HIS A 317 -2.38 -1.32 -17.26
CA HIS A 317 -1.54 -0.78 -16.20
C HIS A 317 -1.18 -1.85 -15.18
N PHE A 318 0.08 -1.83 -14.74
CA PHE A 318 0.64 -2.80 -13.82
C PHE A 318 1.27 -2.12 -12.60
N GLU A 319 1.02 -2.65 -11.40
CA GLU A 319 1.74 -2.25 -10.18
C GLU A 319 2.70 -3.33 -9.72
N VAL A 320 3.92 -2.95 -9.39
CA VAL A 320 4.89 -3.83 -8.75
C VAL A 320 4.44 -4.14 -7.32
N LEU A 321 4.28 -5.43 -7.00
CA LEU A 321 3.91 -5.90 -5.66
C LEU A 321 5.11 -6.26 -4.79
N ASP A 322 6.33 -6.23 -5.34
CA ASP A 322 7.55 -6.58 -4.63
C ASP A 322 7.88 -5.60 -3.50
N ASP A 323 8.47 -6.12 -2.42
CA ASP A 323 9.04 -5.30 -1.34
C ASP A 323 10.42 -4.70 -1.71
N ASP A 324 11.15 -5.34 -2.64
CA ASP A 324 12.48 -4.93 -3.13
C ASP A 324 12.66 -5.39 -4.58
N PHE A 325 11.92 -4.77 -5.50
CA PHE A 325 11.91 -5.09 -6.93
C PHE A 325 13.30 -5.13 -7.56
N LEU A 326 14.15 -4.15 -7.22
CA LEU A 326 15.48 -4.00 -7.81
C LEU A 326 16.53 -4.88 -7.14
N ALA A 327 16.13 -5.89 -6.34
CA ALA A 327 17.04 -6.78 -5.61
C ALA A 327 17.90 -7.67 -6.49
N ARG A 328 17.39 -8.02 -7.66
CA ARG A 328 18.05 -8.90 -8.61
C ARG A 328 18.15 -8.17 -9.95
N PRO A 329 19.23 -7.38 -10.17
CA PRO A 329 19.37 -6.55 -11.37
C PRO A 329 19.22 -7.32 -12.67
N GLU A 330 19.73 -8.55 -12.74
CA GLU A 330 19.66 -9.41 -13.93
C GLU A 330 18.22 -9.79 -14.24
N ALA A 331 17.49 -10.34 -13.26
CA ALA A 331 16.08 -10.71 -13.42
C ALA A 331 15.18 -9.50 -13.68
N THR A 332 15.49 -8.36 -13.06
CA THR A 332 14.78 -7.10 -13.30
C THR A 332 14.99 -6.65 -14.74
N ALA A 333 16.23 -6.62 -15.22
CA ALA A 333 16.54 -6.21 -16.59
C ALA A 333 15.92 -7.16 -17.62
N GLU A 334 15.94 -8.47 -17.36
CA GLU A 334 15.29 -9.47 -18.21
C GLU A 334 13.77 -9.22 -18.29
N LEU A 335 13.11 -9.01 -17.14
CA LEU A 335 11.68 -8.73 -17.10
C LEU A 335 11.33 -7.44 -17.86
N LEU A 336 12.01 -6.33 -17.55
CA LEU A 336 11.75 -5.06 -18.21
C LEU A 336 12.00 -5.13 -19.72
N THR A 337 13.03 -5.86 -20.16
CA THR A 337 13.28 -6.11 -21.58
C THR A 337 12.13 -6.90 -22.22
N GLY A 338 11.64 -7.95 -21.55
CA GLY A 338 10.48 -8.73 -21.98
C GLY A 338 9.16 -7.94 -22.01
N MET A 339 9.07 -6.86 -21.24
CA MET A 339 7.92 -5.94 -21.25
C MET A 339 7.92 -4.96 -22.43
N VAL A 340 9.07 -4.67 -23.06
CA VAL A 340 9.16 -3.68 -24.17
C VAL A 340 8.25 -4.04 -25.36
N PRO A 341 8.18 -5.29 -25.85
CA PRO A 341 7.23 -5.67 -26.89
C PRO A 341 5.77 -5.44 -26.48
N LEU A 342 5.39 -5.81 -25.25
CA LEU A 342 4.03 -5.58 -24.73
C LEU A 342 3.73 -4.07 -24.68
N ARG A 343 4.71 -3.25 -24.26
CA ARG A 343 4.59 -1.78 -24.23
C ARG A 343 4.38 -1.21 -25.62
N ARG A 344 5.12 -1.69 -26.61
CA ARG A 344 5.01 -1.24 -28.01
C ARG A 344 3.66 -1.62 -28.62
N ASP A 345 3.23 -2.86 -28.41
CA ASP A 345 2.09 -3.43 -29.12
C ASP A 345 0.75 -3.08 -28.45
N PHE A 346 0.73 -2.84 -27.14
CA PHE A 346 -0.50 -2.63 -26.36
C PHE A 346 -0.51 -1.35 -25.52
N ALA A 347 0.55 -0.54 -25.58
CA ALA A 347 0.69 0.66 -24.77
C ALA A 347 0.54 0.42 -23.26
N ILE A 348 0.99 -0.73 -22.77
CA ILE A 348 0.96 -1.02 -21.33
C ILE A 348 1.80 -0.03 -20.55
N THR A 349 1.47 0.18 -19.29
CA THR A 349 2.26 1.01 -18.37
C THR A 349 2.48 0.27 -17.07
N TRP A 350 3.47 0.71 -16.29
CA TRP A 350 3.66 0.17 -14.95
C TRP A 350 4.18 1.21 -13.96
N SER A 351 4.04 0.92 -12.66
CA SER A 351 4.58 1.75 -11.58
C SER A 351 5.08 0.92 -10.39
N ALA A 352 5.86 1.57 -9.52
CA ALA A 352 6.34 0.99 -8.27
C ALA A 352 6.19 1.98 -7.10
N ASN A 353 5.05 1.92 -6.42
CA ASN A 353 4.69 2.85 -5.35
C ASN A 353 5.27 2.46 -3.97
N ASN A 354 5.64 1.20 -3.77
CA ASN A 354 6.18 0.67 -2.50
C ASN A 354 7.51 1.32 -2.07
N GLY A 355 8.26 1.89 -3.02
CA GLY A 355 9.52 2.57 -2.74
C GLY A 355 10.74 1.75 -3.17
N LEU A 356 11.41 2.19 -4.23
CA LEU A 356 12.65 1.60 -4.73
C LEU A 356 13.86 2.08 -3.91
N ILE A 357 14.90 1.25 -3.86
CA ILE A 357 16.18 1.59 -3.22
C ILE A 357 17.00 2.43 -4.20
N ALA A 358 17.32 3.67 -3.80
CA ALA A 358 17.98 4.65 -4.66
C ALA A 358 19.31 4.17 -5.27
N HIS A 359 20.08 3.38 -4.51
CA HIS A 359 21.38 2.87 -4.95
C HIS A 359 21.29 2.01 -6.24
N SER A 360 20.16 1.34 -6.46
CA SER A 360 19.95 0.47 -7.63
C SER A 360 19.62 1.24 -8.92
N LEU A 361 19.38 2.56 -8.85
CA LEU A 361 18.96 3.38 -9.99
C LEU A 361 20.17 3.84 -10.83
N THR A 362 20.65 2.97 -11.72
CA THR A 362 21.64 3.34 -12.75
C THR A 362 20.95 3.97 -13.97
N ARG A 363 21.73 4.60 -14.86
CA ARG A 363 21.17 5.25 -16.06
C ARG A 363 20.59 4.23 -17.03
N GLU A 364 21.25 3.09 -17.15
CA GLU A 364 20.87 1.97 -18.01
C GLU A 364 19.53 1.37 -17.54
N LEU A 365 19.40 1.17 -16.23
CA LEU A 365 18.14 0.69 -15.65
C LEU A 365 17.02 1.71 -15.84
N LEU A 366 17.27 3.00 -15.61
CA LEU A 366 16.26 4.05 -15.81
C LEU A 366 15.80 4.14 -17.27
N ALA A 367 16.72 4.00 -18.24
CA ALA A 367 16.37 3.92 -19.65
C ALA A 367 15.48 2.71 -19.95
N LEU A 368 15.80 1.55 -19.38
CA LEU A 368 14.99 0.34 -19.54
C LEU A 368 13.62 0.46 -18.85
N MET A 369 13.54 1.12 -17.69
CA MET A 369 12.28 1.44 -17.03
C MET A 369 11.40 2.33 -17.92
N ARG A 370 11.97 3.37 -18.54
CA ARG A 370 11.26 4.19 -19.53
C ARG A 370 10.76 3.34 -20.70
N ASP A 371 11.64 2.55 -21.32
CA ASP A 371 11.34 1.81 -22.55
C ASP A 371 10.28 0.70 -22.32
N SER A 372 10.24 0.13 -21.12
CA SER A 372 9.23 -0.85 -20.70
C SER A 372 7.89 -0.23 -20.28
N GLY A 373 7.77 1.11 -20.24
CA GLY A 373 6.52 1.80 -19.93
C GLY A 373 6.32 2.24 -18.48
N CYS A 374 7.40 2.42 -17.70
CA CYS A 374 7.27 2.94 -16.34
C CYS A 374 6.69 4.36 -16.37
N LEU A 375 5.54 4.56 -15.72
CA LEU A 375 4.98 5.91 -15.53
C LEU A 375 5.66 6.64 -14.38
N GLY A 376 6.08 5.89 -13.37
CA GLY A 376 6.63 6.47 -12.17
C GLY A 376 6.79 5.49 -11.02
N PHE A 377 7.54 5.94 -10.03
CA PHE A 377 7.83 5.14 -8.84
C PHE A 377 8.17 6.05 -7.67
N LYS A 378 8.19 5.48 -6.48
CA LYS A 378 8.70 6.18 -5.29
C LYS A 378 10.11 5.71 -4.94
N ILE A 379 10.88 6.57 -4.29
CA ILE A 379 12.15 6.21 -3.65
C ILE A 379 11.94 6.26 -2.14
N GLY A 380 12.34 5.20 -1.44
CA GLY A 380 12.39 5.22 0.03
C GLY A 380 13.59 6.04 0.50
N ILE A 381 13.39 7.31 0.83
CA ILE A 381 14.44 8.19 1.37
C ILE A 381 14.38 8.18 2.90
N GLU A 382 13.16 8.23 3.43
CA GLU A 382 12.77 8.21 4.84
C GLU A 382 13.25 9.42 5.64
N SER A 383 14.52 9.81 5.60
CA SER A 383 15.02 10.99 6.30
C SER A 383 16.13 11.68 5.53
N GLY A 384 16.22 13.01 5.67
CA GLY A 384 17.37 13.80 5.21
C GLY A 384 18.42 14.01 6.28
N ASN A 385 18.13 13.63 7.53
CA ASN A 385 19.07 13.74 8.63
C ASN A 385 19.96 12.47 8.73
N PRO A 386 21.30 12.59 8.68
CA PRO A 386 22.20 11.44 8.72
C PRO A 386 22.08 10.56 9.98
N ASP A 387 21.75 11.14 11.13
CA ASP A 387 21.65 10.38 12.39
C ASP A 387 20.41 9.51 12.40
N ILE A 388 19.29 10.07 11.96
CA ILE A 388 18.02 9.34 11.83
C ILE A 388 18.14 8.24 10.77
N LEU A 389 18.75 8.51 9.62
CA LEU A 389 19.02 7.48 8.60
C LEU A 389 19.83 6.30 9.15
N ARG A 390 20.90 6.58 9.93
CA ARG A 390 21.71 5.53 10.59
C ARG A 390 20.87 4.69 11.55
N ARG A 391 20.01 5.34 12.36
CA ARG A 391 19.10 4.65 13.29
C ARG A 391 18.07 3.79 12.57
N MET A 392 17.53 4.26 11.44
CA MET A 392 16.59 3.50 10.62
C MET A 392 17.18 2.24 10.00
N ARG A 393 18.51 2.17 9.82
CA ARG A 393 19.23 1.07 9.15
C ARG A 393 18.75 0.79 7.72
N LYS A 394 18.18 1.80 7.05
CA LYS A 394 17.87 1.70 5.62
C LYS A 394 19.15 1.95 4.82
N PRO A 395 19.47 1.13 3.80
CA PRO A 395 20.59 1.41 2.92
C PRO A 395 20.39 2.72 2.16
N GLY A 396 21.31 3.66 2.36
CA GLY A 396 21.31 4.96 1.69
C GLY A 396 22.06 6.01 2.50
N THR A 397 22.62 6.98 1.78
CA THR A 397 23.17 8.23 2.33
C THR A 397 22.62 9.40 1.52
N ARG A 398 22.72 10.62 2.06
CA ARG A 398 22.35 11.84 1.32
C ARG A 398 22.99 11.89 -0.06
N GLU A 399 24.29 11.59 -0.13
CA GLU A 399 25.04 11.55 -1.38
C GLU A 399 24.43 10.56 -2.38
N THR A 400 24.08 9.33 -1.95
CA THR A 400 23.46 8.35 -2.86
C THR A 400 22.10 8.81 -3.38
N PHE A 401 21.31 9.52 -2.57
CA PHE A 401 20.02 10.07 -2.99
C PHE A 401 20.21 11.26 -3.96
N GLU A 402 21.19 12.13 -3.70
CA GLU A 402 21.55 13.24 -4.60
C GLU A 402 22.04 12.72 -5.95
N GLN A 403 22.86 11.66 -5.97
CA GLN A 403 23.30 11.00 -7.20
C GLN A 403 22.12 10.37 -7.96
N ALA A 404 21.19 9.72 -7.27
CA ALA A 404 19.99 9.17 -7.90
C ALA A 404 19.12 10.30 -8.50
N ALA A 405 18.85 11.36 -7.74
CA ALA A 405 18.13 12.54 -8.23
C ALA A 405 18.84 13.19 -9.42
N ALA A 406 20.17 13.18 -9.44
CA ALA A 406 20.94 13.69 -10.57
C ALA A 406 20.74 12.88 -11.86
N ARG A 407 20.70 11.54 -11.76
CA ARG A 407 20.44 10.65 -12.91
C ARG A 407 19.01 10.80 -13.42
N LEU A 408 18.04 10.98 -12.53
CA LEU A 408 16.62 11.13 -12.86
C LEU A 408 16.31 12.36 -13.72
N ARG A 409 17.14 13.40 -13.66
CA ARG A 409 16.96 14.59 -14.52
C ARG A 409 17.02 14.28 -16.01
N ASP A 410 17.68 13.19 -16.39
CA ASP A 410 17.81 12.76 -17.78
C ASP A 410 16.59 11.94 -18.26
N PHE A 411 15.62 11.69 -17.37
CA PHE A 411 14.38 10.96 -17.63
C PHE A 411 13.15 11.74 -17.13
N PRO A 412 12.91 12.97 -17.62
CA PRO A 412 11.84 13.86 -17.14
C PRO A 412 10.42 13.28 -17.27
N GLU A 413 10.22 12.28 -18.13
CA GLU A 413 8.98 11.54 -18.35
C GLU A 413 8.60 10.62 -17.17
N LEU A 414 9.56 10.16 -16.37
CA LEU A 414 9.29 9.30 -15.21
C LEU A 414 8.82 10.16 -14.03
N PHE A 415 7.63 9.90 -13.49
CA PHE A 415 7.16 10.57 -12.28
C PHE A 415 7.79 9.93 -11.03
N VAL A 416 8.70 10.64 -10.38
CA VAL A 416 9.43 10.11 -9.22
C VAL A 416 9.06 10.87 -7.95
N GLY A 417 8.51 10.13 -6.98
CA GLY A 417 8.26 10.62 -5.63
C GLY A 417 9.32 10.18 -4.62
N GLY A 418 9.50 10.94 -3.54
CA GLY A 418 10.24 10.52 -2.34
C GLY A 418 9.29 10.18 -1.19
N ASN A 419 9.53 9.10 -0.47
CA ASN A 419 8.89 8.82 0.82
C ASN A 419 9.76 9.36 1.94
N TYR A 420 9.15 10.05 2.91
CA TYR A 420 9.80 10.65 4.06
C TYR A 420 8.98 10.38 5.32
N ILE A 421 9.65 10.05 6.43
CA ILE A 421 9.05 9.76 7.72
C ILE A 421 9.54 10.82 8.72
N ILE A 422 8.61 11.42 9.47
CA ILE A 422 8.91 12.42 10.51
C ILE A 422 8.40 11.96 11.88
N GLY A 423 9.04 12.44 12.95
CA GLY A 423 8.72 12.05 14.32
C GLY A 423 9.29 10.67 14.68
N CYS A 424 10.40 10.29 14.04
CA CYS A 424 10.93 8.94 14.12
C CYS A 424 11.35 8.56 15.56
N PHE A 425 10.97 7.36 15.97
CA PHE A 425 11.31 6.78 17.28
C PHE A 425 10.86 7.62 18.48
N HIS A 426 9.92 8.56 18.29
CA HIS A 426 9.42 9.48 19.33
C HIS A 426 10.51 10.34 19.98
N GLU A 427 11.65 10.51 19.31
CA GLU A 427 12.84 11.23 19.80
C GLU A 427 13.42 12.21 18.76
N GLU A 428 12.90 12.21 17.53
CA GLU A 428 13.38 13.07 16.45
C GLU A 428 13.09 14.55 16.77
N THR A 429 14.13 15.37 16.86
CA THR A 429 13.98 16.80 17.18
C THR A 429 13.43 17.58 15.98
N PHE A 430 12.85 18.75 16.23
CA PHE A 430 12.35 19.61 15.16
C PHE A 430 13.46 19.98 14.15
N ALA A 431 14.69 20.22 14.58
CA ALA A 431 15.83 20.46 13.69
C ALA A 431 16.07 19.29 12.72
N GLN A 432 16.03 18.05 13.21
CA GLN A 432 16.23 16.85 12.39
C GLN A 432 15.07 16.65 11.40
N ILE A 433 13.85 16.93 11.84
CA ILE A 433 12.66 16.93 10.97
C ILE A 433 12.79 17.99 9.86
N LEU A 434 13.27 19.19 10.20
CA LEU A 434 13.48 20.27 9.25
C LEU A 434 14.62 19.98 8.25
N ASP A 435 15.69 19.30 8.68
CA ASP A 435 16.73 18.79 7.77
C ASP A 435 16.13 17.88 6.70
N THR A 436 15.20 17.00 7.09
CA THR A 436 14.50 16.11 6.16
C THR A 436 13.67 16.89 5.15
N PHE A 437 12.94 17.92 5.58
CA PHE A 437 12.19 18.79 4.67
C PHE A 437 13.09 19.52 3.68
N ARG A 438 14.17 20.15 4.19
CA ARG A 438 15.15 20.87 3.38
C ARG A 438 15.80 19.96 2.35
N PHE A 439 16.16 18.75 2.76
CA PHE A 439 16.72 17.75 1.88
C PHE A 439 15.73 17.33 0.78
N SER A 440 14.45 17.15 1.11
CA SER A 440 13.43 16.84 0.10
C SER A 440 13.33 17.91 -0.99
N CYS A 441 13.39 19.19 -0.60
CA CYS A 441 13.36 20.32 -1.54
C CYS A 441 14.63 20.36 -2.39
N ALA A 442 15.79 20.07 -1.79
CA ALA A 442 17.09 20.04 -2.48
C ALA A 442 17.16 18.93 -3.56
N LEU A 443 16.58 17.75 -3.29
CA LEU A 443 16.50 16.67 -4.27
C LEU A 443 15.63 17.03 -5.47
N GLY A 444 14.58 17.84 -5.26
CA GLY A 444 13.75 18.39 -6.33
C GLY A 444 13.04 17.32 -7.18
N LEU A 445 12.61 16.23 -6.52
CA LEU A 445 11.75 15.18 -7.06
C LEU A 445 10.34 15.72 -7.38
N ASP A 446 9.53 14.94 -8.09
CA ASP A 446 8.21 15.39 -8.55
C ASP A 446 7.17 15.50 -7.42
N TRP A 447 7.36 14.72 -6.37
CA TRP A 447 6.51 14.70 -5.17
C TRP A 447 7.27 14.25 -3.92
N SER A 448 6.96 14.83 -2.77
CA SER A 448 7.49 14.47 -1.46
C SER A 448 6.36 13.99 -0.55
N SER A 449 6.27 12.67 -0.34
CA SER A 449 5.27 12.02 0.50
C SER A 449 5.76 11.96 1.94
N PHE A 450 5.45 12.97 2.75
CA PHE A 450 5.73 12.93 4.18
C PHE A 450 4.66 12.13 4.93
N THR A 451 5.08 11.28 5.86
CA THR A 451 4.23 10.52 6.78
C THR A 451 4.77 10.65 8.20
N VAL A 452 3.90 10.54 9.20
CA VAL A 452 4.35 10.46 10.60
C VAL A 452 4.72 9.01 10.92
N PHE A 453 5.78 8.83 11.70
CA PHE A 453 6.23 7.51 12.16
C PHE A 453 5.09 6.75 12.88
N GLN A 454 4.97 5.46 12.58
CA GLN A 454 4.02 4.55 13.20
C GLN A 454 4.78 3.33 13.72
N ASP A 455 4.46 2.92 14.94
CA ASP A 455 5.04 1.70 15.52
C ASP A 455 4.58 0.47 14.72
N ASN A 456 5.49 -0.45 14.45
CA ASN A 456 5.22 -1.61 13.60
C ASN A 456 4.92 -2.89 14.42
N SER A 457 4.62 -4.00 13.72
CA SER A 457 4.36 -5.30 14.36
C SER A 457 5.55 -5.89 15.12
N ARG A 458 6.79 -5.54 14.76
CA ARG A 458 8.01 -5.92 15.50
C ARG A 458 8.07 -5.19 16.85
N ASP A 459 7.67 -3.92 16.89
CA ASP A 459 7.59 -3.11 18.10
C ASP A 459 6.41 -3.57 18.98
N LEU A 460 5.26 -3.89 18.38
CA LEU A 460 4.11 -4.48 19.09
C LEU A 460 4.45 -5.83 19.74
N LYS A 461 5.22 -6.69 19.06
CA LYS A 461 5.72 -7.97 19.62
C LYS A 461 6.74 -7.76 20.75
N ALA A 462 7.42 -6.61 20.81
CA ALA A 462 8.40 -6.29 21.84
C ALA A 462 7.80 -5.55 23.06
N GLY A 463 6.47 -5.50 23.18
CA GLY A 463 5.78 -4.79 24.27
C GLY A 463 5.52 -3.31 23.99
N GLY A 464 5.62 -2.88 22.72
CA GLY A 464 5.21 -1.56 22.28
C GLY A 464 3.73 -1.28 22.54
N VAL A 465 3.37 0.00 22.64
CA VAL A 465 2.00 0.42 22.93
C VAL A 465 1.07 -0.06 21.81
N LYS A 466 0.05 -0.85 22.17
CA LYS A 466 -1.08 -1.16 21.28
C LYS A 466 -1.80 0.15 20.96
N GLY A 467 -1.46 0.76 19.84
CA GLY A 467 -2.07 2.00 19.37
C GLY A 467 -2.89 1.78 18.11
N LYS A 468 -3.97 2.53 17.95
CA LYS A 468 -4.57 2.73 16.62
C LYS A 468 -3.48 3.30 15.72
N ALA A 469 -3.11 2.60 14.65
CA ALA A 469 -2.36 3.26 13.59
C ALA A 469 -3.26 4.41 13.11
N PHE A 470 -2.83 5.64 13.37
CA PHE A 470 -3.52 6.79 12.83
C PHE A 470 -3.21 6.76 11.34
N ASP A 471 -4.23 6.51 10.49
CA ASP A 471 -4.11 6.85 9.07
C ASP A 471 -3.82 8.35 9.05
N PHE A 472 -2.55 8.72 8.96
CA PHE A 472 -2.11 10.10 9.14
C PHE A 472 -2.28 10.85 7.83
N ILE A 473 -3.53 10.83 7.40
CA ILE A 473 -4.12 11.59 6.34
C ILE A 473 -5.30 12.23 7.08
N PRO A 474 -5.19 13.46 7.59
CA PRO A 474 -6.11 13.98 8.61
C PRO A 474 -7.58 14.03 8.16
N THR A 475 -7.87 14.02 6.86
CA THR A 475 -9.24 13.87 6.33
C THR A 475 -9.83 12.47 6.53
N LYS A 476 -8.98 11.45 6.68
CA LYS A 476 -9.29 10.04 6.96
C LYS A 476 -9.09 9.66 8.43
N SER A 477 -8.81 10.61 9.32
CA SER A 477 -8.76 10.34 10.77
C SER A 477 -9.86 11.08 11.55
N SER A 478 -10.60 11.98 10.90
CA SER A 478 -11.72 12.70 11.53
C SER A 478 -13.08 12.12 11.14
N ALA A 479 -13.96 11.93 12.14
CA ALA A 479 -15.35 11.50 11.94
C ALA A 479 -16.18 12.52 11.14
N ASP A 480 -15.83 13.82 11.23
CA ASP A 480 -16.43 14.88 10.41
C ASP A 480 -15.73 15.07 9.05
N ARG A 481 -14.68 14.27 8.79
CA ARG A 481 -13.87 14.24 7.55
C ARG A 481 -13.22 15.58 7.20
N LYS A 482 -13.00 16.44 8.20
CA LYS A 482 -12.29 17.72 8.06
C LYS A 482 -10.88 17.62 8.59
N LEU A 483 -10.01 18.46 8.04
CA LEU A 483 -8.70 18.74 8.59
C LEU A 483 -8.87 19.68 9.78
N HIS A 484 -8.41 19.23 10.94
CA HIS A 484 -8.36 20.03 12.16
C HIS A 484 -6.90 20.20 12.56
N ASP A 485 -6.52 21.43 12.86
CA ASP A 485 -5.28 21.78 13.52
C ASP A 485 -5.55 22.21 14.96
N ASP A 486 -4.53 22.20 15.81
CA ASP A 486 -4.58 22.91 17.08
C ASP A 486 -4.19 24.38 16.83
N PRO A 487 -5.10 25.35 17.03
CA PRO A 487 -4.82 26.76 16.75
C PRO A 487 -3.78 27.36 17.69
N THR A 488 -3.48 26.71 18.82
CA THR A 488 -2.46 27.15 19.78
C THR A 488 -1.05 26.73 19.36
N LEU A 489 -0.93 25.74 18.48
CA LEU A 489 0.34 25.21 18.02
C LEU A 489 0.80 25.88 16.72
N PRO A 490 2.11 26.09 16.51
CA PRO A 490 2.65 26.62 15.26
C PRO A 490 2.22 25.80 14.03
N LEU A 491 1.94 26.49 12.92
CA LEU A 491 1.55 25.93 11.63
C LEU A 491 2.06 26.83 10.51
N GLY A 492 2.40 26.27 9.34
CA GLY A 492 2.73 27.07 8.17
C GLY A 492 3.99 27.92 8.38
N LEU A 493 3.85 29.23 8.20
CA LEU A 493 4.93 30.20 8.35
C LEU A 493 5.37 30.39 9.81
N ASP A 494 4.61 29.89 10.79
CA ASP A 494 4.95 29.99 12.21
C ASP A 494 5.91 28.90 12.69
N LEU A 495 6.08 27.81 11.93
CA LEU A 495 6.95 26.69 12.32
C LEU A 495 8.40 27.09 12.70
N PRO A 496 9.05 28.09 12.08
CA PRO A 496 10.40 28.52 12.48
C PRO A 496 10.50 29.07 13.91
N SER A 497 9.36 29.37 14.57
CA SER A 497 9.33 29.78 15.99
C SER A 497 9.57 28.64 16.98
N LEU A 498 9.52 27.37 16.52
CA LEU A 498 9.74 26.20 17.37
C LEU A 498 11.20 26.12 17.82
N ASP A 499 11.41 25.68 19.07
CA ASP A 499 12.74 25.31 19.57
C ASP A 499 13.31 24.17 18.71
N PRO A 500 14.43 24.37 18.00
CA PRO A 500 15.05 23.34 17.14
C PRO A 500 15.41 22.05 17.88
N HIS A 501 15.65 22.11 19.19
CA HIS A 501 16.02 20.96 20.00
C HIS A 501 14.84 20.25 20.65
N SER A 502 13.63 20.81 20.54
CA SER A 502 12.42 20.18 21.06
C SER A 502 12.03 18.94 20.25
N VAL A 503 11.48 17.94 20.93
CA VAL A 503 10.87 16.76 20.31
C VAL A 503 9.37 17.03 20.17
N PRO A 504 8.82 17.14 18.94
CA PRO A 504 7.41 17.46 18.75
C PRO A 504 6.48 16.35 19.24
N GLY A 505 5.46 16.72 20.01
CA GLY A 505 4.37 15.80 20.37
C GLY A 505 3.42 15.52 19.18
N PRO A 506 2.46 14.58 19.35
CA PRO A 506 1.59 14.11 18.25
C PRO A 506 0.81 15.21 17.50
N GLU A 507 0.17 16.14 18.21
CA GLU A 507 -0.58 17.23 17.57
C GLU A 507 0.34 18.23 16.86
N LEU A 508 1.55 18.47 17.37
CA LEU A 508 2.52 19.32 16.69
C LEU A 508 3.08 18.64 15.43
N LEU A 509 3.34 17.33 15.47
CA LEU A 509 3.73 16.54 14.28
C LEU A 509 2.66 16.63 13.18
N LYS A 510 1.39 16.76 13.54
CA LYS A 510 0.30 17.04 12.59
C LYS A 510 0.42 18.36 11.88
N ASN A 511 0.65 19.43 12.62
CA ASN A 511 0.84 20.74 12.02
C ASN A 511 2.11 20.78 11.15
N ILE A 512 3.19 20.12 11.58
CA ILE A 512 4.42 19.98 10.78
C ILE A 512 4.13 19.21 9.49
N TRP A 513 3.51 18.03 9.59
CA TRP A 513 3.12 17.20 8.44
C TRP A 513 2.24 17.95 7.44
N LEU A 514 1.25 18.70 7.93
CA LEU A 514 0.35 19.51 7.12
C LEU A 514 1.13 20.57 6.34
N THR A 515 2.00 21.27 7.05
CA THR A 515 2.85 22.32 6.47
C THR A 515 3.77 21.74 5.41
N PHE A 516 4.45 20.62 5.69
CA PHE A 516 5.41 20.03 4.76
C PHE A 516 4.74 19.50 3.50
N ASN A 517 3.59 18.84 3.62
CA ASN A 517 2.86 18.34 2.46
C ASN A 517 2.26 19.48 1.62
N LEU A 518 1.80 20.58 2.23
CA LEU A 518 1.33 21.75 1.47
C LEU A 518 2.50 22.50 0.82
N ALA A 519 3.49 22.90 1.63
CA ALA A 519 4.61 23.72 1.19
C ALA A 519 5.47 22.98 0.17
N GLY A 520 5.91 21.76 0.46
CA GLY A 520 6.79 20.98 -0.42
C GLY A 520 6.11 20.57 -1.72
N ASN A 521 4.86 20.12 -1.67
CA ASN A 521 4.20 19.54 -2.84
C ASN A 521 3.37 20.49 -3.68
N TYR A 522 2.98 21.66 -3.17
CA TYR A 522 2.13 22.60 -3.90
C TYR A 522 2.77 23.98 -4.05
N LEU A 523 3.34 24.54 -2.99
CA LEU A 523 3.92 25.90 -3.08
C LEU A 523 5.34 25.90 -3.66
N LEU A 524 6.16 24.92 -3.26
CA LEU A 524 7.57 24.80 -3.61
C LEU A 524 7.83 23.71 -4.65
N ASN A 525 6.76 23.13 -5.22
CA ASN A 525 6.90 22.02 -6.15
C ASN A 525 7.64 22.46 -7.42
N PRO A 526 8.76 21.84 -7.78
CA PRO A 526 9.56 22.27 -8.92
C PRO A 526 8.79 22.20 -10.25
N ASN A 527 7.82 21.30 -10.39
CA ASN A 527 7.08 21.12 -11.64
C ASN A 527 6.13 22.28 -11.97
N LEU A 528 5.70 23.07 -10.98
CA LEU A 528 4.92 24.28 -11.26
C LEU A 528 5.76 25.36 -11.97
N PHE A 529 7.06 25.42 -11.66
CA PHE A 529 7.95 26.49 -12.11
C PHE A 529 8.86 26.07 -13.28
N ARG A 530 9.13 24.76 -13.45
CA ARG A 530 9.91 24.25 -14.58
C ARG A 530 9.14 24.37 -15.92
N PRO A 531 9.81 24.73 -17.04
CA PRO A 531 9.21 24.63 -18.36
C PRO A 531 8.69 23.21 -18.65
N GLY A 532 7.45 23.08 -19.11
CA GLY A 532 6.81 21.78 -19.38
C GLY A 532 6.38 20.99 -18.13
N GLY A 533 6.81 21.38 -16.92
CA GLY A 533 6.51 20.65 -15.68
C GLY A 533 5.04 20.73 -15.25
N ALA A 534 4.31 21.78 -15.66
CA ALA A 534 2.93 22.01 -15.23
C ALA A 534 2.00 20.85 -15.63
N ALA A 535 2.24 20.21 -16.77
CA ALA A 535 1.47 19.04 -17.20
C ALA A 535 1.67 17.85 -16.24
N LYS A 536 2.92 17.57 -15.88
CA LYS A 536 3.28 16.49 -14.95
C LYS A 536 2.71 16.73 -13.55
N PHE A 537 2.81 17.96 -13.05
CA PHE A 537 2.19 18.37 -11.78
C PHE A 537 0.67 18.20 -11.80
N THR A 538 0.00 18.74 -12.82
CA THR A 538 -1.46 18.74 -12.94
C THR A 538 -2.00 17.31 -13.04
N ALA A 539 -1.36 16.45 -13.85
CA ALA A 539 -1.73 15.06 -13.97
C ALA A 539 -1.67 14.32 -12.63
N TRP A 540 -0.62 14.57 -11.81
CA TRP A 540 -0.52 13.97 -10.49
C TRP A 540 -1.56 14.51 -9.52
N VAL A 541 -1.76 15.83 -9.45
CA VAL A 541 -2.76 16.45 -8.56
C VAL A 541 -4.16 15.93 -8.89
N GLU A 542 -4.50 15.79 -10.17
CA GLU A 542 -5.79 15.22 -10.59
C GLU A 542 -5.93 13.75 -10.25
N ALA A 543 -4.85 12.97 -10.28
CA ALA A 543 -4.86 11.56 -9.89
C ALA A 543 -4.97 11.34 -8.38
N ILE A 544 -4.43 12.23 -7.55
CA ILE A 544 -4.52 12.11 -6.08
C ILE A 544 -5.78 12.76 -5.50
N ARG A 545 -6.47 13.64 -6.23
CA ARG A 545 -7.65 14.39 -5.75
C ARG A 545 -8.90 13.54 -5.46
N PRO A 546 -9.32 12.53 -6.25
CA PRO A 546 -10.60 11.83 -6.05
C PRO A 546 -10.81 11.24 -4.64
N PRO A 547 -9.79 10.67 -3.97
CA PRO A 547 -9.89 10.30 -2.55
C PRO A 547 -10.21 11.46 -1.59
N TYR A 548 -10.01 12.72 -1.99
CA TYR A 548 -10.14 13.94 -1.17
C TYR A 548 -11.11 14.96 -1.79
N PRO A 549 -12.40 14.62 -1.97
CA PRO A 549 -13.34 15.45 -2.71
C PRO A 549 -13.63 16.80 -2.03
N THR A 550 -13.45 16.88 -0.71
CA THR A 550 -13.71 18.08 0.10
C THR A 550 -12.48 18.94 0.32
N ASN A 551 -11.37 18.67 -0.37
CA ASN A 551 -10.09 19.37 -0.17
C ASN A 551 -9.93 20.55 -1.16
N PRO A 552 -10.05 21.81 -0.71
CA PRO A 552 -10.02 22.96 -1.58
C PRO A 552 -8.62 23.32 -2.11
N TYR A 553 -7.52 22.99 -1.43
CA TYR A 553 -6.20 23.32 -1.98
C TYR A 553 -5.85 22.43 -3.18
N MET A 554 -6.29 21.16 -3.21
CA MET A 554 -6.10 20.30 -4.40
C MET A 554 -6.84 20.87 -5.61
N ARG A 555 -8.03 21.45 -5.42
CA ARG A 555 -8.76 22.17 -6.47
C ARG A 555 -8.03 23.43 -6.90
N LEU A 556 -7.60 24.24 -5.93
CA LEU A 556 -6.85 25.48 -6.18
C LEU A 556 -5.63 25.22 -7.08
N PHE A 557 -4.77 24.28 -6.68
CA PHE A 557 -3.53 24.01 -7.41
C PHE A 557 -3.74 23.24 -8.72
N ALA A 558 -4.78 22.40 -8.85
CA ALA A 558 -5.18 21.88 -10.15
C ALA A 558 -5.57 23.02 -11.10
N GLY A 559 -6.29 24.03 -10.61
CA GLY A 559 -6.62 25.24 -11.37
C GLY A 559 -5.38 26.00 -11.84
N TYR A 560 -4.43 26.27 -10.94
CA TYR A 560 -3.15 26.88 -11.29
C TYR A 560 -2.36 26.07 -12.32
N GLY A 561 -2.30 24.75 -12.15
CA GLY A 561 -1.64 23.85 -13.09
C GLY A 561 -2.24 23.93 -14.50
N ARG A 562 -3.58 23.83 -14.60
CA ARG A 562 -4.33 23.99 -15.86
C ARG A 562 -4.09 25.34 -16.52
N ARG A 563 -4.06 26.41 -15.72
CA ARG A 563 -3.81 27.78 -16.17
C ARG A 563 -2.40 27.95 -16.73
N PHE A 564 -1.39 27.36 -16.08
CA PHE A 564 -0.01 27.33 -16.58
C PHE A 564 0.17 26.51 -17.85
N MET A 565 -0.80 25.64 -18.18
CA MET A 565 -0.90 24.91 -19.44
C MET A 565 -1.74 25.66 -20.50
N GLY A 566 -2.38 26.79 -20.15
CA GLY A 566 -3.27 27.55 -21.03
C GLY A 566 -4.75 27.08 -21.04
N ASP A 567 -5.09 26.04 -20.27
CA ASP A 567 -6.45 25.48 -20.16
C ASP A 567 -7.30 26.31 -19.17
N THR A 568 -7.75 27.47 -19.64
CA THR A 568 -8.43 28.46 -18.79
C THR A 568 -9.82 27.98 -18.36
N ALA A 569 -10.57 27.29 -19.22
CA ALA A 569 -11.92 26.83 -18.91
C ALA A 569 -11.94 25.77 -17.78
N THR A 570 -11.02 24.80 -17.83
CA THR A 570 -10.90 23.79 -16.76
C THR A 570 -10.37 24.43 -15.49
N ALA A 571 -9.44 25.39 -15.59
CA ALA A 571 -8.94 26.15 -14.44
C ALA A 571 -10.07 26.89 -13.70
N GLU A 572 -10.94 27.61 -14.42
CA GLU A 572 -12.08 28.32 -13.84
C GLU A 572 -13.06 27.39 -13.14
N THR A 573 -13.27 26.18 -13.67
CA THR A 573 -14.10 25.14 -13.03
C THR A 573 -13.49 24.72 -11.69
N HIS A 574 -12.17 24.50 -11.65
CA HIS A 574 -11.46 24.17 -10.42
C HIS A 574 -11.51 25.30 -9.38
N GLU A 575 -11.33 26.54 -9.82
CA GLU A 575 -11.39 27.73 -8.96
C GLU A 575 -12.80 27.95 -8.37
N ALA A 576 -13.84 27.81 -9.20
CA ALA A 576 -15.23 27.92 -8.74
C ALA A 576 -15.56 26.85 -7.68
N GLU A 577 -15.11 25.62 -7.90
CA GLU A 577 -15.29 24.53 -6.93
C GLU A 577 -14.49 24.77 -5.63
N CYS A 578 -13.27 25.31 -5.73
CA CYS A 578 -12.49 25.72 -4.57
C CYS A 578 -13.25 26.77 -3.73
N ARG A 579 -13.78 27.81 -4.37
CA ARG A 579 -14.60 28.85 -3.71
C ARG A 579 -15.86 28.26 -3.06
N ARG A 580 -16.53 27.33 -3.74
CA ARG A 580 -17.71 26.63 -3.20
C ARG A 580 -17.38 25.81 -1.96
N LEU A 581 -16.26 25.07 -1.97
CA LEU A 581 -15.81 24.28 -0.81
C LEU A 581 -15.45 25.17 0.39
N LEU A 582 -14.81 26.31 0.15
CA LEU A 582 -14.46 27.29 1.19
C LEU A 582 -15.69 27.96 1.79
N ALA A 583 -16.66 28.37 0.97
CA ALA A 583 -17.91 28.97 1.44
C ALA A 583 -18.66 28.03 2.41
N ASN A 584 -18.61 26.72 2.16
CA ASN A 584 -19.29 25.71 2.94
C ASN A 584 -18.48 25.13 4.12
N SER A 585 -17.27 25.63 4.38
CA SER A 585 -16.42 25.10 5.47
C SER A 585 -15.64 26.20 6.20
N SER A 586 -16.05 26.50 7.44
CA SER A 586 -15.30 27.39 8.33
C SER A 586 -13.91 26.85 8.65
N SER A 587 -13.76 25.55 8.88
CA SER A 587 -12.47 24.89 9.16
C SER A 587 -11.49 25.07 8.00
N TRP A 588 -11.96 24.96 6.75
CA TRP A 588 -11.09 25.17 5.59
C TRP A 588 -10.71 26.63 5.40
N ARG A 589 -11.62 27.58 5.65
CA ARG A 589 -11.30 29.01 5.66
C ARG A 589 -10.25 29.34 6.72
N HIS A 590 -10.38 28.77 7.91
CA HIS A 590 -9.38 28.91 8.97
C HIS A 590 -7.98 28.44 8.51
N LEU A 591 -7.89 27.22 7.97
CA LEU A 591 -6.62 26.69 7.47
C LEU A 591 -6.05 27.52 6.30
N PHE A 592 -6.90 28.00 5.39
CA PHE A 592 -6.47 28.87 4.28
C PHE A 592 -5.83 30.17 4.81
N GLY A 593 -6.45 30.79 5.81
CA GLY A 593 -5.89 31.96 6.49
C GLY A 593 -4.55 31.66 7.16
N ARG A 594 -4.46 30.57 7.93
CA ARG A 594 -3.20 30.17 8.61
C ARG A 594 -2.07 29.88 7.63
N PHE A 595 -2.37 29.31 6.46
CA PHE A 595 -1.37 29.05 5.43
C PHE A 595 -1.10 30.25 4.51
N GLY A 596 -1.88 31.33 4.61
CA GLY A 596 -1.80 32.49 3.72
C GLY A 596 -2.31 32.22 2.30
N LEU A 597 -3.18 31.22 2.12
CA LEU A 597 -3.76 30.83 0.83
C LEU A 597 -4.90 31.74 0.37
N ASP A 598 -5.49 32.56 1.24
CA ASP A 598 -6.59 33.47 0.87
C ASP A 598 -6.20 34.42 -0.27
N ALA A 599 -4.94 34.88 -0.26
CA ALA A 599 -4.36 35.70 -1.33
C ALA A 599 -4.38 35.02 -2.70
N LEU A 600 -4.42 33.67 -2.72
CA LEU A 600 -4.47 32.88 -3.94
C LEU A 600 -5.90 32.60 -4.41
N VAL A 601 -6.95 32.87 -3.64
CA VAL A 601 -8.35 32.55 -4.00
C VAL A 601 -9.08 33.77 -4.58
N THR A 602 -8.75 34.96 -4.10
CA THR A 602 -9.27 36.25 -4.56
C THR A 602 -8.10 37.14 -4.99
N PRO A 603 -7.73 37.18 -6.28
CA PRO A 603 -6.70 38.08 -6.79
C PRO A 603 -7.12 39.54 -6.58
N GLU A 604 -6.18 40.41 -6.19
CA GLU A 604 -6.43 41.85 -5.94
C GLU A 604 -7.01 42.57 -7.17
N SER A 605 -6.77 42.05 -8.37
CA SER A 605 -7.30 42.56 -9.64
C SER A 605 -8.77 42.21 -9.93
N GLY A 606 -9.41 41.37 -9.11
CA GLY A 606 -10.76 40.82 -9.38
C GLY A 606 -10.84 39.88 -10.60
N LEU A 607 -9.76 39.81 -11.39
CA LEU A 607 -9.59 38.96 -12.54
C LEU A 607 -8.38 38.06 -12.31
N TRP A 608 -8.62 36.76 -12.30
CA TRP A 608 -7.58 35.79 -12.52
C TRP A 608 -7.04 36.01 -13.94
N ASN A 609 -5.87 36.61 -14.12
CA ASN A 609 -5.09 36.52 -15.37
C ASN A 609 -3.81 35.70 -15.10
N ALA A 610 -3.28 34.99 -16.10
CA ALA A 610 -2.26 33.96 -15.87
C ALA A 610 -0.99 34.53 -15.20
N THR A 611 -0.66 35.78 -15.51
CA THR A 611 0.49 36.52 -14.96
C THR A 611 0.30 36.85 -13.48
N ALA A 612 -0.81 37.49 -13.10
CA ALA A 612 -1.08 37.86 -11.71
C ALA A 612 -1.23 36.63 -10.79
N ALA A 613 -1.87 35.57 -11.31
CA ALA A 613 -1.99 34.29 -10.62
C ALA A 613 -0.60 33.66 -10.36
N SER A 614 0.31 33.73 -11.33
CA SER A 614 1.70 33.28 -11.19
C SER A 614 2.44 34.08 -10.11
N ASP A 615 2.31 35.40 -10.11
CA ASP A 615 3.04 36.28 -9.19
C ASP A 615 2.64 36.06 -7.73
N GLN A 616 1.36 35.82 -7.45
CA GLN A 616 0.88 35.57 -6.09
C GLN A 616 1.38 34.21 -5.55
N VAL A 617 1.34 33.15 -6.36
CA VAL A 617 1.88 31.84 -5.97
C VAL A 617 3.38 31.92 -5.73
N VAL A 618 4.12 32.59 -6.62
CA VAL A 618 5.57 32.81 -6.47
C VAL A 618 5.89 33.62 -5.22
N SER A 619 5.13 34.68 -4.93
CA SER A 619 5.28 35.49 -3.72
C SER A 619 5.10 34.67 -2.44
N LEU A 620 4.03 33.87 -2.36
CA LEU A 620 3.80 32.98 -1.23
C LEU A 620 4.90 31.91 -1.11
N ALA A 621 5.30 31.30 -2.22
CA ALA A 621 6.39 30.33 -2.27
C ALA A 621 7.71 30.92 -1.75
N ARG A 622 8.05 32.17 -2.12
CA ARG A 622 9.24 32.87 -1.60
C ARG A 622 9.20 33.04 -0.08
N ARG A 623 8.05 33.36 0.50
CA ARG A 623 7.89 33.46 1.97
C ARG A 623 8.14 32.13 2.66
N TYR A 624 7.54 31.04 2.16
CA TYR A 624 7.78 29.70 2.71
C TYR A 624 9.22 29.24 2.53
N ALA A 625 9.82 29.52 1.37
CA ALA A 625 11.21 29.18 1.09
C ALA A 625 12.17 29.86 2.08
N ALA A 626 11.97 31.16 2.32
CA ALA A 626 12.74 31.91 3.30
C ALA A 626 12.52 31.39 4.74
N ALA A 627 11.26 31.19 5.14
CA ALA A 627 10.89 30.73 6.48
C ALA A 627 11.49 29.34 6.80
N LEU A 628 11.41 28.39 5.87
CA LEU A 628 11.86 27.02 6.07
C LEU A 628 13.34 26.81 5.70
N GLY A 629 14.02 27.85 5.21
CA GLY A 629 15.43 27.81 4.84
C GLY A 629 15.70 26.88 3.65
N VAL A 630 14.88 26.98 2.60
CA VAL A 630 15.04 26.22 1.35
C VAL A 630 15.17 27.15 0.15
N PRO A 631 15.79 26.71 -0.96
CA PRO A 631 15.88 27.52 -2.17
C PRO A 631 14.48 27.83 -2.73
N VAL A 632 14.30 29.06 -3.20
CA VAL A 632 13.12 29.41 -4.01
C VAL A 632 13.20 28.61 -5.32
N PRO A 633 12.12 27.95 -5.76
CA PRO A 633 12.08 27.34 -7.10
C PRO A 633 12.44 28.38 -8.16
N ARG A 634 13.37 28.06 -9.06
CA ARG A 634 13.85 29.02 -10.06
C ARG A 634 12.70 29.47 -10.97
N ASP A 635 12.53 30.79 -11.05
CA ASP A 635 11.46 31.50 -11.74
C ASP A 635 11.46 31.22 -13.26
N ARG A 636 10.27 31.04 -13.86
CA ARG A 636 10.09 30.93 -15.33
C ARG A 636 10.70 32.14 -16.06
N ALA A 637 10.83 33.27 -15.38
CA ALA A 637 11.26 34.55 -15.96
C ALA A 637 12.78 34.75 -16.13
N THR A 638 13.66 33.83 -15.72
CA THR A 638 15.13 34.07 -15.75
C THR A 638 15.89 33.36 -16.87
N ARG A 639 15.22 33.02 -17.98
CA ARG A 639 15.89 32.73 -19.26
C ARG A 639 15.38 33.72 -20.31
N THR A 640 15.97 34.91 -20.29
CA THR A 640 16.16 35.72 -21.51
C THR A 640 17.60 35.61 -21.92
#